data_AF-A0A7R9JTI7-F1
#
_entry.id   AF-A0A7R9JTI7-F1
#
_cell.length_a   1.000
_cell.length_b   1.000
_cell.length_c   1.000
_cell.angle_alpha   90.00
_cell.angle_beta   90.00
_cell.angle_gamma   90.00
#
_symmetry.space_group_name_H-M   'P 1'
#
loop_
_entity.id
_entity.type
_entity.pdbx_description
1 polymer ?
#
loop_
_entity_poly.entity_id
_entity_poly.type
_entity_poly.pdbx_seq_one_letter_code
_entity_poly.pdbx_strand_id
1 'polypeptide(L)'
;MVALHSERNDCRHVGYISNLHTQAYQGEENVIANQLSETRMFVADFKEKTRQSTDVVDFDIICGDFNADNMSIGDAPIHNHGLFYDYEDFCMAEPGQDHGWAIGTEMRQPTMYSSCLKDPFEFKKVLEDDMLRRMFILDADVTVHSTDLATKMPRLDSTSRLEALHNGGKRRVDKILTHRLHRVKVLGYAFLTTLTNLTDHLPVVMTFQVQRSQVLSEVLPECFCEAVGIEHGQLSPPRLPIFDSYLSILWEDYWCTWKAFYKMTHYYRSKIIGFYVAKTPSIVACSYETVKEALFKPEFQGRMDNIVTQMRSNNKRLGIMFTEPDLWIEQKRFMLRHLRDFGFARRYQPNEAFMKEEVHSMVTLLQGASTLKDKEVFRDGEAKLPNLFFSATVNCLWYLFAGEHYSPSGPSKVRQMSDSAACFARSVDPIGGAMVNTPWVRHLAPDMVGFNGVKRSCPSIQDFVKDQLLMIGIDMVFPTASTLPSMITFIILLLTQHPEIQEKVQSEIDIVVGRHRLPTLDDRAKLPYMEAVIREALRKVTIIPLSVVKKCTEDTFFQGYFIPKDTMVVPNLWAAHMDPEFWGDPENFRPDRFLDEQGLKKDLTLAFGGGKRVCAGETFSRHLMFLFLSGLLQNFTFVAPEDSPLPDLDDLVNGITLMAHPAQWWSARKGRPWVKDSANMSSSGPVIDSDCMTLTRFVLAEQRKIPSATGDLTQLLNSIQTAVKAVSSAVRKAGIANLYGIAGTTNVQGEVVKKLDILANELFINMLTSSYTTCLLISEENETVIEVNSLRYDPYPPCSIGGAGLVHSLPVVFFRRQNLDTPPGLSEALQPGNQLVAAGYGLYGSATMLVLSIGGGVNGFTLDPSIGEFVLTEANMKIPSRGKIYSINEGYTHLWDDAVKEYVNNKKNPKVGKPYGARYVGSMVADVHRTLKYGGIFMYPATKDSPKGKLRLLYECNPMAYILTQAGGVASNGKIPILDVVPETIHQRAPIFLGSKEDVEDVLAVIRKHNKN
;
A
#
# COMPACT_ATOMS: atom_id res chain seq x y z
N MET A 1 -7.21 -25.01 -49.22
CA MET A 1 -7.46 -24.37 -50.53
C MET A 1 -8.93 -23.93 -50.64
N VAL A 2 -9.19 -22.80 -51.29
CA VAL A 2 -10.53 -22.23 -51.53
C VAL A 2 -10.70 -21.86 -53.00
N ALA A 3 -11.86 -22.20 -53.58
CA ALA A 3 -12.25 -21.80 -54.94
C ALA A 3 -13.40 -20.78 -54.91
N LEU A 4 -13.19 -19.64 -55.56
CA LEU A 4 -14.11 -18.49 -55.61
C LEU A 4 -14.64 -18.35 -57.04
N HIS A 5 -15.93 -18.02 -57.21
CA HIS A 5 -16.52 -17.87 -58.54
C HIS A 5 -17.51 -16.70 -58.66
N SER A 6 -17.61 -16.17 -59.89
CA SER A 6 -18.78 -15.40 -60.31
C SER A 6 -19.14 -15.76 -61.76
N GLU A 7 -20.43 -15.90 -62.05
CA GLU A 7 -20.90 -16.27 -63.38
C GLU A 7 -21.25 -15.01 -64.19
N ARG A 8 -20.69 -14.88 -65.39
CA ARG A 8 -21.05 -13.82 -66.33
C ARG A 8 -20.86 -14.28 -67.77
N ASN A 9 -21.92 -14.18 -68.59
CA ASN A 9 -21.87 -14.42 -70.05
C ASN A 9 -21.28 -15.79 -70.46
N ASP A 10 -21.88 -16.90 -70.00
CA ASP A 10 -21.52 -18.31 -70.31
C ASP A 10 -20.07 -18.76 -70.01
N CYS A 11 -19.19 -17.87 -69.58
CA CYS A 11 -17.87 -18.17 -69.02
C CYS A 11 -17.87 -17.91 -67.51
N ARG A 12 -17.24 -18.80 -66.75
CA ARG A 12 -17.14 -18.64 -65.29
C ARG A 12 -15.80 -18.06 -64.92
N HIS A 13 -15.85 -16.98 -64.14
CA HIS A 13 -14.66 -16.38 -63.57
C HIS A 13 -14.34 -17.10 -62.26
N VAL A 14 -13.16 -17.70 -62.17
CA VAL A 14 -12.75 -18.54 -61.03
C VAL A 14 -11.43 -18.08 -60.44
N GLY A 15 -11.29 -18.15 -59.12
CA GLY A 15 -10.05 -17.82 -58.42
C GLY A 15 -9.70 -18.89 -57.39
N TYR A 16 -8.43 -19.29 -57.34
CA TYR A 16 -7.93 -20.34 -56.46
C TYR A 16 -6.97 -19.76 -55.41
N ILE A 17 -7.12 -20.15 -54.14
CA ILE A 17 -6.24 -19.69 -53.05
C ILE A 17 -5.75 -20.89 -52.26
N SER A 18 -4.44 -21.00 -52.06
CA SER A 18 -3.81 -21.99 -51.19
C SER A 18 -2.94 -21.29 -50.14
N ASN A 19 -3.30 -21.44 -48.87
CA ASN A 19 -2.45 -21.01 -47.75
C ASN A 19 -1.65 -22.23 -47.27
N LEU A 20 -0.32 -22.14 -47.29
CA LEU A 20 0.60 -23.22 -46.95
C LEU A 20 1.47 -22.77 -45.78
N HIS A 21 1.60 -23.62 -44.75
CA HIS A 21 2.50 -23.41 -43.63
C HIS A 21 3.32 -24.68 -43.39
N THR A 22 4.64 -24.57 -43.39
CA THR A 22 5.57 -25.62 -42.97
C THR A 22 6.51 -25.06 -41.92
N GLN A 23 6.73 -25.80 -40.82
CA GLN A 23 7.71 -25.38 -39.81
C GLN A 23 9.13 -25.41 -40.41
N ALA A 24 9.92 -24.37 -40.15
CA ALA A 24 11.37 -24.43 -40.33
C ALA A 24 11.96 -25.36 -39.26
N TYR A 25 12.22 -26.61 -39.62
CA TYR A 25 12.90 -27.55 -38.74
C TYR A 25 14.40 -27.28 -38.82
N GLN A 26 15.04 -26.90 -37.71
CA GLN A 26 16.49 -26.79 -37.64
C GLN A 26 17.13 -28.18 -37.84
N GLY A 27 17.39 -28.58 -39.08
CA GLY A 27 18.33 -29.67 -39.41
C GLY A 27 17.89 -30.80 -40.35
N GLU A 28 16.70 -30.81 -40.96
CA GLU A 28 16.33 -31.88 -41.94
C GLU A 28 15.62 -31.35 -43.22
N GLU A 29 16.41 -30.86 -44.19
CA GLU A 29 15.95 -30.27 -45.47
C GLU A 29 15.11 -31.21 -46.35
N ASN A 30 15.33 -32.54 -46.26
CA ASN A 30 14.66 -33.53 -47.12
C ASN A 30 13.16 -33.70 -46.84
N VAL A 31 12.70 -33.41 -45.63
CA VAL A 31 11.30 -33.60 -45.22
C VAL A 31 10.42 -32.48 -45.79
N ILE A 32 10.93 -31.24 -45.79
CA ILE A 32 10.21 -30.07 -46.31
C ILE A 32 10.04 -30.15 -47.83
N ALA A 33 11.08 -30.56 -48.56
CA ALA A 33 11.03 -30.70 -50.02
C ALA A 33 9.96 -31.73 -50.48
N ASN A 34 9.82 -32.85 -49.77
CA ASN A 34 8.82 -33.87 -50.08
C ASN A 34 7.39 -33.36 -49.81
N GLN A 35 7.18 -32.63 -48.71
CA GLN A 35 5.87 -32.04 -48.38
C GLN A 35 5.42 -30.97 -49.39
N LEU A 36 6.35 -30.14 -49.86
CA LEU A 36 6.07 -29.15 -50.91
C LEU A 36 5.75 -29.83 -52.26
N SER A 37 6.41 -30.96 -52.57
CA SER A 37 6.11 -31.76 -53.77
C SER A 37 4.72 -32.41 -53.72
N GLU A 38 4.34 -33.01 -52.58
CA GLU A 38 3.01 -33.59 -52.38
C GLU A 38 1.90 -32.53 -52.47
N THR A 39 2.15 -31.36 -51.89
CA THR A 39 1.24 -30.22 -51.95
C THR A 39 1.02 -29.76 -53.38
N ARG A 40 2.10 -29.64 -54.17
CA ARG A 40 2.06 -29.27 -55.59
C ARG A 40 1.17 -30.21 -56.40
N MET A 41 1.32 -31.52 -56.19
CA MET A 41 0.54 -32.55 -56.88
C MET A 41 -0.95 -32.47 -56.51
N PHE A 42 -1.26 -32.27 -55.22
CA PHE A 42 -2.65 -32.17 -54.75
C PHE A 42 -3.37 -30.93 -55.29
N VAL A 43 -2.69 -29.77 -55.36
CA VAL A 43 -3.22 -28.55 -55.98
C VAL A 43 -3.58 -28.80 -57.45
N ALA A 44 -2.69 -29.45 -58.20
CA ALA A 44 -2.91 -29.73 -59.61
C ALA A 44 -4.15 -30.63 -59.84
N ASP A 45 -4.26 -31.71 -59.07
CA ASP A 45 -5.41 -32.63 -59.12
C ASP A 45 -6.73 -31.94 -58.70
N PHE A 46 -6.69 -31.06 -57.69
CA PHE A 46 -7.85 -30.28 -57.28
C PHE A 46 -8.33 -29.34 -58.39
N LYS A 47 -7.41 -28.65 -59.08
CA LYS A 47 -7.73 -27.79 -60.22
C LYS A 47 -8.32 -28.58 -61.38
N GLU A 48 -7.73 -29.73 -61.72
CA GLU A 48 -8.25 -30.61 -62.78
C GLU A 48 -9.70 -31.05 -62.52
N LYS A 49 -10.03 -31.35 -61.25
CA LYS A 49 -11.37 -31.81 -60.85
C LYS A 49 -12.41 -30.70 -60.73
N THR A 50 -11.99 -29.45 -60.53
CA THR A 50 -12.89 -28.34 -60.21
C THR A 50 -12.99 -27.28 -61.31
N ARG A 51 -12.00 -27.20 -62.20
CA ARG A 51 -11.96 -26.26 -63.32
C ARG A 51 -12.65 -26.85 -64.55
N GLN A 52 -13.50 -26.07 -65.18
CA GLN A 52 -14.07 -26.39 -66.49
C GLN A 52 -13.31 -25.72 -67.62
N SER A 53 -13.42 -26.27 -68.83
CA SER A 53 -12.69 -25.79 -70.00
C SER A 53 -13.08 -24.37 -70.44
N THR A 54 -14.25 -23.87 -70.01
CA THR A 54 -14.73 -22.51 -70.30
C THR A 54 -14.46 -21.50 -69.18
N ASP A 55 -13.74 -21.90 -68.13
CA ASP A 55 -13.47 -21.05 -66.97
C ASP A 55 -12.27 -20.11 -67.19
N VAL A 56 -12.48 -18.83 -66.85
CA VAL A 56 -11.48 -17.75 -66.87
C VAL A 56 -10.92 -17.59 -65.45
N VAL A 57 -9.60 -17.78 -65.28
CA VAL A 57 -8.96 -17.74 -63.95
C VAL A 57 -8.51 -16.31 -63.61
N ASP A 58 -9.05 -15.72 -62.56
CA ASP A 58 -8.74 -14.34 -62.14
C ASP A 58 -7.51 -14.23 -61.22
N PHE A 59 -7.22 -15.27 -60.44
CA PHE A 59 -6.00 -15.46 -59.64
C PHE A 59 -5.87 -16.94 -59.26
N ASP A 60 -4.65 -17.45 -59.07
CA ASP A 60 -4.44 -18.91 -59.04
C ASP A 60 -3.89 -19.47 -57.71
N ILE A 61 -3.02 -18.79 -56.95
CA ILE A 61 -2.65 -19.09 -55.53
C ILE A 61 -2.06 -17.84 -54.85
N ILE A 62 -2.27 -17.68 -53.53
CA ILE A 62 -1.54 -16.73 -52.67
C ILE A 62 -1.20 -17.42 -51.34
N CYS A 63 0.10 -17.61 -51.05
CA CYS A 63 0.60 -18.28 -49.84
C CYS A 63 0.88 -17.30 -48.68
N GLY A 64 0.74 -17.77 -47.45
CA GLY A 64 1.12 -17.09 -46.21
C GLY A 64 2.57 -17.41 -45.77
N ASP A 65 3.15 -16.45 -45.05
CA ASP A 65 4.50 -16.36 -44.46
C ASP A 65 5.62 -17.27 -45.00
N PHE A 66 5.88 -17.20 -46.31
CA PHE A 66 7.19 -17.48 -46.92
C PHE A 66 7.90 -16.17 -47.27
N ASN A 67 7.87 -15.18 -46.38
CA ASN A 67 8.63 -13.97 -46.63
C ASN A 67 10.13 -14.33 -46.51
N ALA A 68 10.94 -13.97 -47.52
CA ALA A 68 12.37 -14.30 -47.58
C ALA A 68 13.16 -13.79 -46.34
N ASP A 69 12.56 -12.85 -45.61
CA ASP A 69 12.96 -12.22 -44.35
C ASP A 69 12.82 -13.13 -43.11
N ASN A 70 12.02 -14.21 -43.17
CA ASN A 70 11.83 -15.16 -42.05
C ASN A 70 12.51 -16.53 -42.26
N MET A 71 13.19 -16.75 -43.39
CA MET A 71 13.95 -17.98 -43.62
C MET A 71 15.36 -17.87 -43.03
N SER A 72 15.83 -18.93 -42.36
CA SER A 72 17.22 -18.96 -41.91
C SER A 72 18.16 -19.21 -43.10
N ILE A 73 19.44 -18.86 -42.97
CA ILE A 73 20.45 -19.08 -44.02
C ILE A 73 20.55 -20.57 -44.44
N GLY A 74 20.17 -21.51 -43.56
CA GLY A 74 20.14 -22.95 -43.85
C GLY A 74 18.99 -23.40 -44.76
N ASP A 75 17.95 -22.58 -44.96
CA ASP A 75 16.75 -22.95 -45.73
C ASP A 75 16.84 -22.54 -47.22
N ALA A 76 17.97 -21.94 -47.62
CA ALA A 76 18.23 -21.43 -48.97
C ALA A 76 18.04 -22.45 -50.12
N PRO A 77 18.31 -23.77 -49.97
CA PRO A 77 18.10 -24.74 -51.05
C PRO A 77 16.61 -24.95 -51.42
N ILE A 78 15.68 -24.70 -50.49
CA ILE A 78 14.24 -24.94 -50.65
C ILE A 78 13.53 -23.79 -51.38
N HIS A 79 14.13 -22.60 -51.36
CA HIS A 79 13.66 -21.40 -52.09
C HIS A 79 13.46 -21.66 -53.59
N ASN A 80 14.19 -22.62 -54.16
CA ASN A 80 14.12 -23.00 -55.56
C ASN A 80 13.21 -24.21 -55.83
N HIS A 81 12.29 -24.55 -54.94
CA HIS A 81 11.36 -25.65 -55.16
C HIS A 81 10.33 -25.31 -56.25
N GLY A 82 10.05 -26.26 -57.15
CA GLY A 82 9.18 -26.08 -58.32
C GLY A 82 7.76 -25.56 -58.03
N LEU A 83 7.27 -25.75 -56.80
CA LEU A 83 6.01 -25.20 -56.32
C LEU A 83 5.99 -23.66 -56.39
N PHE A 84 7.09 -22.97 -56.05
CA PHE A 84 7.14 -21.50 -56.03
C PHE A 84 7.25 -20.87 -57.42
N TYR A 85 7.74 -21.63 -58.40
CA TYR A 85 7.82 -21.18 -59.80
C TYR A 85 6.49 -21.31 -60.55
N ASP A 86 5.58 -22.13 -60.06
CA ASP A 86 4.26 -22.34 -60.67
C ASP A 86 3.24 -21.22 -60.31
N TYR A 87 3.61 -20.23 -59.48
CA TYR A 87 2.71 -19.17 -59.01
C TYR A 87 3.29 -17.76 -59.16
N GLU A 88 2.43 -16.77 -59.42
CA GLU A 88 2.77 -15.34 -59.38
C GLU A 88 2.36 -14.71 -58.05
N ASP A 89 3.33 -14.22 -57.27
CA ASP A 89 3.08 -13.40 -56.07
C ASP A 89 3.21 -11.91 -56.41
N PHE A 90 2.07 -11.21 -56.45
CA PHE A 90 2.00 -9.76 -56.69
C PHE A 90 2.54 -8.90 -55.53
N CYS A 91 2.93 -9.51 -54.41
CA CYS A 91 3.39 -8.86 -53.20
C CYS A 91 4.85 -9.21 -52.83
N MET A 92 5.63 -9.79 -53.74
CA MET A 92 7.05 -10.10 -53.51
C MET A 92 7.85 -8.81 -53.28
N ALA A 93 8.58 -8.72 -52.16
CA ALA A 93 9.52 -7.64 -51.89
C ALA A 93 10.96 -8.12 -52.12
N GLU A 94 11.78 -7.32 -52.78
CA GLU A 94 13.21 -7.63 -52.96
C GLU A 94 13.98 -7.39 -51.64
N PRO A 95 15.11 -8.10 -51.41
CA PRO A 95 15.91 -7.93 -50.20
C PRO A 95 16.28 -6.45 -49.94
N GLY A 96 15.84 -5.91 -48.80
CA GLY A 96 16.11 -4.53 -48.40
C GLY A 96 15.00 -3.51 -48.71
N GLN A 97 13.87 -3.94 -49.27
CA GLN A 97 12.64 -3.15 -49.26
C GLN A 97 11.72 -3.59 -48.11
N ASP A 98 11.38 -2.64 -47.24
CA ASP A 98 10.39 -2.87 -46.18
C ASP A 98 9.06 -2.19 -46.56
N HIS A 99 7.99 -2.96 -46.64
CA HIS A 99 6.66 -2.47 -46.95
C HIS A 99 5.75 -2.65 -45.75
N GLY A 100 5.21 -1.54 -45.22
CA GLY A 100 4.50 -1.47 -43.92
C GLY A 100 3.14 -2.17 -43.80
N TRP A 101 2.98 -3.40 -44.27
CA TRP A 101 1.73 -4.18 -44.18
C TRP A 101 1.91 -5.69 -44.01
N ALA A 102 3.03 -6.16 -43.45
CA ALA A 102 3.21 -7.55 -43.03
C ALA A 102 2.75 -7.75 -41.58
N ILE A 103 1.68 -8.53 -41.36
CA ILE A 103 1.29 -9.05 -40.04
C ILE A 103 0.88 -10.52 -40.25
N GLY A 104 1.61 -11.44 -39.63
CA GLY A 104 1.19 -12.84 -39.44
C GLY A 104 0.31 -12.97 -38.20
N THR A 105 -0.75 -13.76 -38.29
CA THR A 105 -1.54 -14.21 -37.12
C THR A 105 -0.94 -15.52 -36.60
N GLU A 106 -1.07 -15.85 -35.30
CA GLU A 106 -0.83 -17.18 -34.68
C GLU A 106 -2.10 -17.64 -33.91
N MET A 107 -2.27 -18.92 -33.54
CA MET A 107 -3.39 -19.41 -32.70
C MET A 107 -2.89 -19.87 -31.32
N ARG A 108 -3.76 -19.87 -30.31
CA ARG A 108 -3.38 -20.34 -28.96
C ARG A 108 -3.45 -21.87 -28.89
N GLN A 109 -2.31 -22.53 -28.73
CA GLN A 109 -2.14 -24.00 -28.68
C GLN A 109 -3.17 -24.80 -27.85
N PRO A 110 -3.66 -24.36 -26.68
CA PRO A 110 -4.57 -25.17 -25.85
C PRO A 110 -5.97 -25.36 -26.44
N THR A 111 -6.37 -24.54 -27.41
CA THR A 111 -7.75 -24.46 -27.88
C THR A 111 -8.01 -25.13 -29.23
N MET A 112 -6.97 -25.66 -29.89
CA MET A 112 -7.05 -26.25 -31.25
C MET A 112 -8.03 -27.44 -31.38
N TYR A 113 -8.35 -28.14 -30.29
CA TYR A 113 -9.25 -29.30 -30.32
C TYR A 113 -10.69 -28.98 -29.86
N SER A 114 -10.97 -27.72 -29.57
CA SER A 114 -12.28 -27.24 -29.12
C SER A 114 -13.38 -27.57 -30.14
N SER A 115 -14.51 -28.11 -29.66
CA SER A 115 -15.64 -28.47 -30.52
C SER A 115 -16.22 -27.27 -31.29
N CYS A 116 -16.10 -26.05 -30.75
CA CYS A 116 -16.57 -24.83 -31.41
C CYS A 116 -15.75 -24.41 -32.64
N LEU A 117 -14.50 -24.89 -32.78
CA LEU A 117 -13.66 -24.64 -33.96
C LEU A 117 -13.89 -25.67 -35.09
N LYS A 118 -14.64 -26.76 -34.80
CA LYS A 118 -15.00 -27.81 -35.76
C LYS A 118 -16.37 -27.60 -36.40
N ASP A 119 -17.20 -26.77 -35.77
CA ASP A 119 -18.51 -26.36 -36.28
C ASP A 119 -18.38 -25.04 -37.08
N PRO A 120 -18.76 -24.99 -38.37
CA PRO A 120 -18.59 -23.81 -39.20
C PRO A 120 -19.37 -22.57 -38.73
N PHE A 121 -20.47 -22.76 -37.99
CA PHE A 121 -21.32 -21.67 -37.50
C PHE A 121 -20.76 -21.03 -36.23
N GLU A 122 -20.22 -21.84 -35.31
CA GLU A 122 -19.55 -21.35 -34.10
C GLU A 122 -18.15 -20.80 -34.39
N PHE A 123 -17.42 -21.35 -35.37
CA PHE A 123 -16.14 -20.77 -35.81
C PHE A 123 -16.32 -19.40 -36.46
N LYS A 124 -17.40 -19.20 -37.22
CA LYS A 124 -17.80 -17.88 -37.73
C LYS A 124 -18.02 -16.87 -36.59
N LYS A 125 -18.65 -17.29 -35.49
CA LYS A 125 -18.82 -16.48 -34.26
C LYS A 125 -17.48 -16.09 -33.63
N VAL A 126 -16.53 -17.03 -33.57
CA VAL A 126 -15.16 -16.77 -33.08
C VAL A 126 -14.42 -15.74 -33.95
N LEU A 127 -14.64 -15.77 -35.26
CA LEU A 127 -14.03 -14.82 -36.19
C LEU A 127 -14.76 -13.46 -36.23
N GLU A 128 -16.05 -13.38 -35.91
CA GLU A 128 -16.83 -12.13 -35.91
C GLU A 128 -16.78 -11.39 -34.56
N ASP A 129 -16.67 -12.12 -33.45
CA ASP A 129 -16.67 -11.60 -32.08
C ASP A 129 -15.23 -11.30 -31.59
N ASP A 130 -14.96 -10.04 -31.27
CA ASP A 130 -13.61 -9.55 -30.92
C ASP A 130 -13.07 -10.16 -29.60
N MET A 131 -13.94 -10.58 -28.69
CA MET A 131 -13.56 -11.25 -27.45
C MET A 131 -13.21 -12.71 -27.69
N LEU A 132 -14.02 -13.42 -28.46
CA LEU A 132 -13.74 -14.81 -28.83
C LEU A 132 -12.48 -14.89 -29.70
N ARG A 133 -12.29 -13.95 -30.62
CA ARG A 133 -11.09 -13.89 -31.46
C ARG A 133 -9.80 -13.78 -30.64
N ARG A 134 -9.77 -12.92 -29.61
CA ARG A 134 -8.64 -12.79 -28.66
C ARG A 134 -8.45 -14.01 -27.75
N MET A 135 -9.49 -14.82 -27.58
CA MET A 135 -9.43 -16.08 -26.82
C MET A 135 -8.81 -17.22 -27.63
N PHE A 136 -9.06 -17.28 -28.94
CA PHE A 136 -8.62 -18.39 -29.79
C PHE A 136 -7.36 -18.05 -30.63
N ILE A 137 -7.12 -16.76 -30.93
CA ILE A 137 -6.03 -16.26 -31.78
C ILE A 137 -4.97 -15.51 -30.94
N LEU A 138 -3.70 -15.72 -31.28
CA LEU A 138 -2.51 -15.08 -30.75
C LEU A 138 -2.03 -14.06 -31.80
N ASP A 139 -2.33 -12.77 -31.60
CA ASP A 139 -1.67 -11.72 -32.39
C ASP A 139 -0.24 -11.57 -31.85
N ALA A 140 0.76 -12.02 -32.62
CA ALA A 140 2.16 -11.74 -32.34
C ALA A 140 2.55 -10.39 -32.97
N ASP A 141 3.13 -9.51 -32.15
CA ASP A 141 3.87 -8.30 -32.49
C ASP A 141 3.20 -7.20 -33.34
N VAL A 142 2.16 -6.56 -32.77
CA VAL A 142 1.76 -5.19 -33.18
C VAL A 142 1.52 -4.28 -31.98
N THR A 143 2.39 -4.33 -30.98
CA THR A 143 2.34 -3.40 -29.83
C THR A 143 3.19 -2.14 -29.99
N VAL A 144 3.95 -1.99 -31.08
CA VAL A 144 4.85 -0.83 -31.29
C VAL A 144 4.39 0.13 -32.40
N HIS A 145 3.49 -0.25 -33.34
CA HIS A 145 3.11 0.63 -34.47
C HIS A 145 1.60 0.68 -34.83
N SER A 146 0.69 0.40 -33.89
CA SER A 146 -0.77 0.42 -34.15
C SER A 146 -1.55 1.58 -33.51
N THR A 147 -0.89 2.68 -33.15
CA THR A 147 -1.58 3.81 -32.48
C THR A 147 -2.47 4.66 -33.39
N ASP A 148 -2.46 4.46 -34.71
CA ASP A 148 -3.26 5.27 -35.65
C ASP A 148 -4.45 4.54 -36.31
N LEU A 149 -4.82 3.33 -35.88
CA LEU A 149 -6.03 2.67 -36.38
C LEU A 149 -7.25 2.96 -35.49
N ALA A 150 -7.61 4.23 -35.42
CA ALA A 150 -8.84 4.70 -34.80
C ALA A 150 -10.07 4.33 -35.66
N THR A 151 -11.02 3.58 -35.10
CA THR A 151 -12.39 3.47 -35.61
C THR A 151 -13.10 4.82 -35.46
N LYS A 152 -12.92 5.73 -36.43
CA LYS A 152 -13.81 6.89 -36.57
C LYS A 152 -15.12 6.43 -37.22
N MET A 153 -16.26 6.82 -36.62
CA MET A 153 -17.56 6.65 -37.28
C MET A 153 -17.56 7.37 -38.64
N PRO A 154 -18.09 6.74 -39.70
CA PRO A 154 -18.09 7.33 -41.02
C PRO A 154 -18.86 8.65 -41.02
N ARG A 155 -18.22 9.72 -41.54
CA ARG A 155 -18.92 10.96 -41.83
C ARG A 155 -19.50 10.88 -43.23
N LEU A 156 -20.75 11.30 -43.33
CA LEU A 156 -21.42 11.51 -44.59
C LEU A 156 -21.12 12.94 -45.04
N ASP A 157 -20.78 13.11 -46.31
CA ASP A 157 -20.67 14.43 -46.91
C ASP A 157 -22.06 15.10 -47.05
N SER A 158 -22.07 16.36 -47.51
CA SER A 158 -23.29 17.14 -47.74
C SER A 158 -24.29 16.51 -48.74
N THR A 159 -23.92 15.42 -49.42
CA THR A 159 -24.76 14.65 -50.35
C THR A 159 -25.15 13.26 -49.82
N SER A 160 -24.88 12.99 -48.54
CA SER A 160 -25.14 11.70 -47.86
C SER A 160 -24.31 10.51 -48.40
N ARG A 161 -23.10 10.76 -48.93
CA ARG A 161 -22.13 9.72 -49.30
C ARG A 161 -20.97 9.63 -48.29
N LEU A 162 -20.43 8.42 -48.10
CA LEU A 162 -19.36 8.14 -47.14
C LEU A 162 -18.04 8.78 -47.58
N GLU A 163 -17.44 9.65 -46.76
CA GLU A 163 -16.16 10.28 -47.07
C GLU A 163 -14.96 9.35 -46.75
N ALA A 164 -13.99 9.24 -47.65
CA ALA A 164 -12.82 8.36 -47.48
C ALA A 164 -11.66 9.09 -46.79
N LEU A 165 -11.20 8.59 -45.64
CA LEU A 165 -10.05 9.13 -44.90
C LEU A 165 -8.72 8.56 -45.42
N HIS A 166 -7.69 9.41 -45.55
CA HIS A 166 -6.42 9.07 -46.20
C HIS A 166 -5.42 8.27 -45.35
N ASN A 167 -5.58 8.16 -44.02
CA ASN A 167 -4.51 7.63 -43.14
C ASN A 167 -4.88 6.41 -42.27
N GLY A 168 -5.83 5.55 -42.68
CA GLY A 168 -6.15 4.30 -41.98
C GLY A 168 -5.75 3.06 -42.78
N GLY A 169 -4.80 2.26 -42.29
CA GLY A 169 -4.31 1.03 -42.94
C GLY A 169 -5.37 -0.05 -43.15
N LYS A 170 -5.46 -0.58 -44.37
CA LYS A 170 -6.27 -1.75 -44.78
C LYS A 170 -5.36 -2.98 -44.91
N ARG A 171 -5.86 -4.19 -44.58
CA ARG A 171 -5.08 -5.45 -44.53
C ARG A 171 -4.64 -5.94 -45.93
N ARG A 172 -3.60 -6.79 -46.00
CA ARG A 172 -3.02 -7.38 -47.23
C ARG A 172 -4.05 -8.01 -48.18
N VAL A 173 -4.97 -8.82 -47.64
CA VAL A 173 -6.05 -9.47 -48.40
C VAL A 173 -7.09 -8.46 -48.90
N ASP A 174 -7.38 -7.43 -48.10
CA ASP A 174 -8.34 -6.39 -48.48
C ASP A 174 -7.85 -5.63 -49.71
N LYS A 175 -6.55 -5.39 -49.86
CA LYS A 175 -5.99 -4.66 -51.02
C LYS A 175 -6.16 -5.40 -52.35
N ILE A 176 -6.08 -6.73 -52.35
CA ILE A 176 -6.24 -7.56 -53.56
C ILE A 176 -7.72 -7.69 -53.93
N LEU A 177 -8.59 -7.93 -52.94
CA LEU A 177 -10.03 -8.09 -53.17
C LEU A 177 -10.77 -6.77 -53.40
N THR A 178 -10.32 -5.66 -52.83
CA THR A 178 -10.97 -4.35 -53.01
C THR A 178 -10.63 -3.70 -54.35
N HIS A 179 -9.65 -4.22 -55.10
CA HIS A 179 -9.27 -3.64 -56.38
C HIS A 179 -10.10 -4.12 -57.58
N ARG A 180 -11.01 -5.09 -57.40
CA ARG A 180 -11.95 -5.49 -58.46
C ARG A 180 -13.38 -5.59 -57.93
N LEU A 181 -14.23 -4.75 -58.52
CA LEU A 181 -15.63 -4.54 -58.17
C LEU A 181 -16.45 -5.83 -58.21
N HIS A 182 -17.31 -5.99 -57.20
CA HIS A 182 -18.53 -6.83 -57.12
C HIS A 182 -18.47 -8.14 -56.32
N ARG A 183 -19.65 -8.50 -55.77
CA ARG A 183 -19.89 -9.58 -54.78
C ARG A 183 -19.62 -10.97 -55.39
N VAL A 184 -18.50 -11.58 -55.04
CA VAL A 184 -18.11 -12.96 -55.42
C VAL A 184 -18.75 -13.97 -54.47
N LYS A 185 -19.05 -15.19 -54.94
CA LYS A 185 -19.65 -16.28 -54.14
C LYS A 185 -18.65 -17.43 -53.99
N VAL A 186 -18.59 -18.04 -52.81
CA VAL A 186 -17.67 -19.16 -52.51
C VAL A 186 -18.39 -20.49 -52.70
N LEU A 187 -17.79 -21.47 -53.37
CA LEU A 187 -18.44 -22.77 -53.65
C LEU A 187 -17.86 -23.95 -52.89
N GLY A 188 -16.58 -23.93 -52.53
CA GLY A 188 -15.95 -25.12 -51.97
C GLY A 188 -14.64 -24.87 -51.24
N TYR A 189 -14.37 -25.77 -50.29
CA TYR A 189 -13.20 -25.79 -49.42
C TYR A 189 -12.57 -27.19 -49.47
N ALA A 190 -11.25 -27.27 -49.50
CA ALA A 190 -10.50 -28.52 -49.33
C ALA A 190 -9.35 -28.32 -48.33
N PHE A 191 -9.25 -29.21 -47.34
CA PHE A 191 -8.20 -29.22 -46.32
C PHE A 191 -7.24 -30.38 -46.58
N LEU A 192 -5.96 -30.07 -46.72
CA LEU A 192 -4.89 -31.05 -46.74
C LEU A 192 -3.99 -30.75 -45.53
N THR A 193 -3.97 -31.65 -44.55
CA THR A 193 -3.02 -31.61 -43.43
C THR A 193 -2.21 -32.89 -43.48
N THR A 194 -0.98 -32.81 -43.95
CA THR A 194 0.01 -33.89 -43.81
C THR A 194 0.59 -33.81 -42.40
N LEU A 195 0.28 -34.81 -41.57
CA LEU A 195 0.51 -34.83 -40.13
C LEU A 195 1.98 -34.71 -39.72
N THR A 196 2.32 -33.69 -38.92
CA THR A 196 2.91 -33.84 -37.58
C THR A 196 2.46 -32.66 -36.73
N ASN A 197 2.23 -32.92 -35.44
CA ASN A 197 1.69 -31.96 -34.47
C ASN A 197 2.39 -30.60 -34.54
N LEU A 198 1.60 -29.51 -34.43
CA LEU A 198 1.96 -28.08 -34.37
C LEU A 198 1.96 -27.35 -35.72
N THR A 199 0.87 -26.68 -36.09
CA THR A 199 0.87 -25.34 -36.73
C THR A 199 -0.55 -24.78 -36.94
N ASP A 200 -0.64 -23.45 -37.06
CA ASP A 200 -1.67 -22.60 -36.45
C ASP A 200 -2.63 -21.86 -37.41
N HIS A 201 -2.72 -22.16 -38.72
CA HIS A 201 -3.53 -21.32 -39.63
C HIS A 201 -4.48 -22.06 -40.57
N LEU A 202 -5.76 -21.66 -40.54
CA LEU A 202 -6.81 -22.02 -41.51
C LEU A 202 -7.28 -20.75 -42.26
N PRO A 203 -7.65 -20.84 -43.55
CA PRO A 203 -7.87 -19.69 -44.43
C PRO A 203 -9.21 -18.99 -44.17
N VAL A 204 -9.20 -17.66 -44.10
CA VAL A 204 -10.37 -16.80 -43.86
C VAL A 204 -11.06 -16.47 -45.19
N VAL A 205 -12.37 -16.69 -45.29
CA VAL A 205 -13.26 -16.20 -46.36
C VAL A 205 -14.16 -15.09 -45.80
N MET A 206 -14.33 -14.00 -46.55
CA MET A 206 -15.22 -12.87 -46.20
C MET A 206 -16.33 -12.66 -47.22
N THR A 207 -17.57 -12.34 -46.78
CA THR A 207 -18.51 -11.48 -47.53
C THR A 207 -19.66 -10.88 -46.67
N PHE A 208 -20.23 -9.78 -47.19
CA PHE A 208 -20.82 -8.58 -46.54
C PHE A 208 -22.30 -8.60 -46.07
N GLN A 209 -22.62 -7.58 -45.26
CA GLN A 209 -23.90 -7.19 -44.63
C GLN A 209 -25.04 -6.76 -45.59
N VAL A 210 -26.30 -6.94 -45.15
CA VAL A 210 -27.51 -6.25 -45.67
C VAL A 210 -28.37 -5.73 -44.49
N GLN A 211 -29.04 -4.61 -44.76
CA GLN A 211 -29.72 -3.60 -43.94
C GLN A 211 -30.67 -4.05 -42.81
N ARG A 212 -30.70 -3.20 -41.76
CA ARG A 212 -31.81 -3.06 -40.79
C ARG A 212 -33.12 -2.67 -41.51
N SER A 213 -34.19 -3.41 -41.25
CA SER A 213 -35.58 -2.91 -41.36
C SER A 213 -36.24 -2.92 -39.98
N GLN A 214 -37.09 -1.92 -39.75
CA GLN A 214 -37.96 -1.77 -38.59
C GLN A 214 -38.85 -3.00 -38.40
N VAL A 215 -38.68 -3.77 -37.33
CA VAL A 215 -39.75 -4.48 -36.60
C VAL A 215 -39.19 -4.84 -35.23
N LEU A 216 -39.77 -4.31 -34.14
CA LEU A 216 -39.96 -4.96 -32.82
C LEU A 216 -40.40 -3.90 -31.79
N SER A 217 -41.63 -3.41 -31.94
CA SER A 217 -42.43 -2.86 -30.83
C SER A 217 -43.60 -3.78 -30.47
N GLU A 218 -43.68 -4.98 -31.05
CA GLU A 218 -44.72 -5.96 -30.78
C GLU A 218 -44.07 -7.34 -30.78
N VAL A 219 -43.94 -7.92 -29.59
CA VAL A 219 -43.82 -9.34 -29.20
C VAL A 219 -43.06 -9.37 -27.87
N LEU A 220 -43.75 -8.95 -26.81
CA LEU A 220 -43.55 -9.52 -25.48
C LEU A 220 -44.88 -10.19 -25.15
N PRO A 221 -44.93 -11.50 -24.83
CA PRO A 221 -46.17 -12.14 -24.41
C PRO A 221 -46.66 -11.49 -23.12
N GLU A 222 -47.94 -11.11 -23.10
CA GLU A 222 -48.74 -10.64 -21.96
C GLU A 222 -48.85 -11.65 -20.80
N CYS A 223 -47.98 -12.67 -20.73
CA CYS A 223 -48.09 -13.76 -19.77
C CYS A 223 -47.13 -13.66 -18.56
N PHE A 224 -46.36 -12.57 -18.40
CA PHE A 224 -45.43 -12.43 -17.25
C PHE A 224 -45.89 -11.44 -16.17
N CYS A 225 -46.95 -10.66 -16.42
CA CYS A 225 -47.46 -9.68 -15.47
C CYS A 225 -48.72 -10.14 -14.70
N GLU A 226 -49.37 -11.23 -15.11
CA GLU A 226 -50.59 -11.74 -14.44
C GLU A 226 -50.37 -12.95 -13.51
N ALA A 227 -49.16 -13.53 -13.46
CA ALA A 227 -48.87 -14.71 -12.63
C ALA A 227 -48.37 -14.40 -11.20
N VAL A 228 -48.21 -13.12 -10.85
CA VAL A 228 -47.66 -12.72 -9.55
C VAL A 228 -48.71 -11.88 -8.83
N GLY A 229 -49.61 -12.54 -8.09
CA GLY A 229 -50.62 -11.86 -7.27
C GLY A 229 -49.98 -10.78 -6.39
N ILE A 230 -50.23 -9.52 -6.76
CA ILE A 230 -49.74 -8.35 -6.03
C ILE A 230 -50.74 -8.07 -4.92
N GLU A 231 -50.44 -8.59 -3.71
CA GLU A 231 -50.89 -7.99 -2.46
C GLU A 231 -49.81 -8.21 -1.38
N HIS A 232 -49.30 -7.08 -0.84
CA HIS A 232 -48.34 -6.91 0.27
C HIS A 232 -46.83 -7.19 -0.03
N GLY A 233 -46.06 -6.16 -0.46
CA GLY A 233 -44.58 -6.22 -0.47
C GLY A 233 -43.81 -5.30 -1.44
N GLN A 234 -44.27 -4.05 -1.66
CA GLN A 234 -43.90 -3.12 -2.75
C GLN A 234 -42.45 -2.58 -2.86
N LEU A 235 -41.39 -3.26 -2.40
CA LEU A 235 -40.01 -2.70 -2.40
C LEU A 235 -38.91 -3.53 -3.03
N SER A 236 -39.24 -4.67 -3.67
CA SER A 236 -38.23 -5.63 -4.09
C SER A 236 -38.31 -5.99 -5.58
N PRO A 237 -37.17 -6.06 -6.29
CA PRO A 237 -37.10 -6.65 -7.62
C PRO A 237 -37.58 -8.11 -7.61
N PRO A 238 -38.14 -8.61 -8.73
CA PRO A 238 -38.65 -9.96 -8.83
C PRO A 238 -37.62 -11.00 -8.39
N ARG A 239 -38.09 -12.01 -7.66
CA ARG A 239 -37.25 -13.12 -7.20
C ARG A 239 -37.29 -14.24 -8.22
N LEU A 240 -36.28 -14.32 -9.09
CA LEU A 240 -36.18 -15.38 -10.10
C LEU A 240 -35.70 -16.70 -9.48
N PRO A 241 -36.10 -17.87 -10.01
CA PRO A 241 -35.55 -19.15 -9.59
C PRO A 241 -34.02 -19.18 -9.76
N ILE A 242 -33.30 -19.76 -8.80
CA ILE A 242 -31.82 -19.97 -8.80
C ILE A 242 -31.00 -18.69 -8.57
N PHE A 243 -31.35 -17.56 -9.19
CA PHE A 243 -30.57 -16.31 -9.12
C PHE A 243 -31.26 -15.18 -8.35
N ASP A 244 -32.43 -15.43 -7.76
CA ASP A 244 -33.21 -14.50 -6.95
C ASP A 244 -33.36 -13.11 -7.64
N SER A 245 -33.10 -12.01 -6.92
CA SER A 245 -33.19 -10.65 -7.46
C SER A 245 -31.93 -10.21 -8.21
N TYR A 246 -30.86 -11.02 -8.22
CA TYR A 246 -29.54 -10.62 -8.71
C TYR A 246 -29.53 -10.38 -10.24
N LEU A 247 -30.19 -11.24 -11.01
CA LEU A 247 -30.30 -11.05 -12.46
C LEU A 247 -31.07 -9.78 -12.83
N SER A 248 -32.09 -9.41 -12.06
CA SER A 248 -32.84 -8.16 -12.30
C SER A 248 -31.97 -6.92 -12.08
N ILE A 249 -31.01 -6.97 -11.16
CA ILE A 249 -30.05 -5.88 -10.93
C ILE A 249 -29.05 -5.80 -12.10
N LEU A 250 -28.53 -6.96 -12.55
CA LEU A 250 -27.61 -7.01 -13.68
C LEU A 250 -28.26 -6.61 -15.01
N TRP A 251 -29.55 -6.90 -15.19
CA TRP A 251 -30.30 -6.53 -16.39
C TRP A 251 -30.43 -5.00 -16.52
N GLU A 252 -30.60 -4.30 -15.40
CA GLU A 252 -30.73 -2.84 -15.36
C GLU A 252 -29.41 -2.15 -15.74
N ASP A 253 -28.31 -2.55 -15.09
CA ASP A 253 -26.97 -2.06 -15.41
C ASP A 253 -25.91 -3.01 -14.82
N TYR A 254 -25.46 -3.98 -15.64
CA TYR A 254 -24.46 -4.96 -15.20
C TYR A 254 -23.10 -4.31 -14.91
N TRP A 255 -22.81 -3.18 -15.57
CA TRP A 255 -21.53 -2.50 -15.46
C TRP A 255 -21.48 -1.61 -14.22
N CYS A 256 -22.54 -0.83 -13.96
CA CYS A 256 -22.62 0.13 -12.85
C CYS A 256 -23.75 -0.19 -11.86
N THR A 257 -23.55 -1.19 -11.00
CA THR A 257 -24.61 -1.68 -10.09
C THR A 257 -25.14 -0.62 -9.10
N TRP A 258 -24.35 0.37 -8.70
CA TRP A 258 -24.84 1.50 -7.89
C TRP A 258 -25.78 2.44 -8.65
N LYS A 259 -25.57 2.62 -9.96
CA LYS A 259 -26.50 3.36 -10.83
C LYS A 259 -27.78 2.56 -11.04
N ALA A 260 -27.70 1.23 -11.19
CA ALA A 260 -28.88 0.36 -11.24
C ALA A 260 -29.76 0.53 -10.00
N PHE A 261 -29.19 0.45 -8.80
CA PHE A 261 -29.96 0.65 -7.57
C PHE A 261 -30.56 2.06 -7.46
N TYR A 262 -29.85 3.08 -7.93
CA TYR A 262 -30.38 4.44 -7.98
C TYR A 262 -31.55 4.56 -8.97
N LYS A 263 -31.46 3.99 -10.18
CA LYS A 263 -32.59 3.93 -11.14
C LYS A 263 -33.79 3.20 -10.55
N MET A 264 -33.56 2.07 -9.86
CA MET A 264 -34.61 1.32 -9.18
C MET A 264 -35.34 2.15 -8.10
N THR A 265 -34.66 3.07 -7.41
CA THR A 265 -35.33 3.95 -6.42
C THR A 265 -36.39 4.85 -7.04
N HIS A 266 -36.18 5.27 -8.29
CA HIS A 266 -37.15 6.06 -9.05
C HIS A 266 -38.32 5.19 -9.51
N TYR A 267 -38.03 3.96 -9.96
CA TYR A 267 -39.05 3.00 -10.40
C TYR A 267 -39.98 2.58 -9.24
N TYR A 268 -39.41 2.18 -8.11
CA TYR A 268 -40.16 1.73 -6.92
C TYR A 268 -40.60 2.90 -6.00
N ARG A 269 -40.24 4.14 -6.34
CA ARG A 269 -40.53 5.36 -5.55
C ARG A 269 -40.14 5.20 -4.08
N SER A 270 -38.94 4.71 -3.84
CA SER A 270 -38.44 4.43 -2.49
C SER A 270 -36.97 4.78 -2.34
N LYS A 271 -36.61 5.36 -1.18
CA LYS A 271 -35.22 5.65 -0.79
C LYS A 271 -34.45 4.41 -0.31
N ILE A 272 -35.14 3.27 -0.17
CA ILE A 272 -34.59 1.96 0.19
C ILE A 272 -35.14 0.89 -0.75
N ILE A 273 -34.24 0.06 -1.28
CA ILE A 273 -34.61 -1.10 -2.10
C ILE A 273 -34.31 -2.37 -1.31
N GLY A 274 -35.33 -3.23 -1.15
CA GLY A 274 -35.16 -4.59 -0.64
C GLY A 274 -34.82 -5.54 -1.79
N PHE A 275 -34.00 -6.55 -1.58
CA PHE A 275 -33.69 -7.55 -2.58
C PHE A 275 -33.15 -8.82 -1.95
N TYR A 276 -33.13 -9.91 -2.71
CA TYR A 276 -32.51 -11.17 -2.29
C TYR A 276 -31.26 -11.45 -3.12
N VAL A 277 -30.19 -11.81 -2.41
CA VAL A 277 -28.98 -12.36 -3.01
C VAL A 277 -28.82 -13.78 -2.50
N ALA A 278 -29.09 -14.76 -3.37
CA ALA A 278 -29.26 -16.14 -2.95
C ALA A 278 -30.29 -16.24 -1.80
N LYS A 279 -29.90 -16.82 -0.67
CA LYS A 279 -30.74 -16.95 0.53
C LYS A 279 -30.69 -15.74 1.47
N THR A 280 -29.92 -14.71 1.14
CA THR A 280 -29.64 -13.59 2.05
C THR A 280 -30.60 -12.42 1.78
N PRO A 281 -31.45 -12.03 2.75
CA PRO A 281 -32.22 -10.80 2.63
C PRO A 281 -31.25 -9.60 2.62
N SER A 282 -31.50 -8.64 1.74
CA SER A 282 -30.58 -7.54 1.49
C SER A 282 -31.34 -6.22 1.31
N ILE A 283 -30.73 -5.12 1.76
CA ILE A 283 -31.26 -3.77 1.56
C ILE A 283 -30.18 -2.84 1.00
N VAL A 284 -30.58 -1.92 0.13
CA VAL A 284 -29.75 -0.80 -0.34
C VAL A 284 -30.37 0.52 0.07
N ALA A 285 -29.60 1.38 0.73
CA ALA A 285 -29.99 2.76 1.02
C ALA A 285 -29.42 3.70 -0.07
N CYS A 286 -30.25 4.56 -0.64
CA CYS A 286 -29.90 5.35 -1.84
C CYS A 286 -30.17 6.87 -1.74
N SER A 287 -30.45 7.41 -0.55
CA SER A 287 -30.54 8.87 -0.33
C SER A 287 -29.49 9.30 0.69
N TYR A 288 -29.12 10.58 0.73
CA TYR A 288 -28.13 11.07 1.68
C TYR A 288 -28.51 10.74 3.13
N GLU A 289 -29.77 10.96 3.51
CA GLU A 289 -30.28 10.70 4.86
C GLU A 289 -30.27 9.21 5.20
N THR A 290 -30.81 8.35 4.33
CA THR A 290 -30.89 6.91 4.59
C THR A 290 -29.51 6.26 4.60
N VAL A 291 -28.60 6.68 3.72
CA VAL A 291 -27.21 6.20 3.71
C VAL A 291 -26.48 6.62 4.98
N LYS A 292 -26.63 7.89 5.39
CA LYS A 292 -26.02 8.39 6.63
C LYS A 292 -26.56 7.64 7.85
N GLU A 293 -27.87 7.42 7.96
CA GLU A 293 -28.42 6.63 9.05
C GLU A 293 -27.85 5.20 9.05
N ALA A 294 -27.82 4.52 7.89
CA ALA A 294 -27.29 3.17 7.77
C ALA A 294 -25.80 3.06 8.16
N LEU A 295 -24.99 4.09 7.89
CA LEU A 295 -23.58 4.13 8.30
C LEU A 295 -23.41 4.22 9.82
N PHE A 296 -24.26 5.02 10.49
CA PHE A 296 -24.15 5.34 11.92
C PHE A 296 -24.93 4.38 12.83
N LYS A 297 -25.88 3.60 12.28
CA LYS A 297 -26.69 2.64 13.04
C LYS A 297 -25.83 1.55 13.71
N PRO A 298 -25.88 1.39 15.05
CA PRO A 298 -25.07 0.41 15.79
C PRO A 298 -25.25 -1.05 15.38
N GLU A 299 -26.44 -1.40 14.92
CA GLU A 299 -26.83 -2.76 14.52
C GLU A 299 -26.25 -3.12 13.14
N PHE A 300 -25.83 -2.13 12.33
CA PHE A 300 -25.27 -2.33 10.98
C PHE A 300 -23.74 -2.30 10.96
N GLN A 301 -23.10 -2.84 12.00
CA GLN A 301 -21.63 -2.82 12.15
C GLN A 301 -20.97 -4.17 11.85
N GLY A 302 -21.75 -5.22 11.54
CA GLY A 302 -21.26 -6.53 11.12
C GLY A 302 -20.72 -6.55 9.69
N ARG A 303 -20.05 -7.64 9.32
CA ARG A 303 -19.54 -7.89 7.96
C ARG A 303 -20.01 -9.24 7.44
N MET A 304 -20.21 -9.33 6.12
CA MET A 304 -20.59 -10.58 5.46
C MET A 304 -19.43 -11.57 5.43
N ASP A 305 -19.73 -12.86 5.63
CA ASP A 305 -18.78 -13.94 5.35
C ASP A 305 -18.90 -14.34 3.89
N ASN A 306 -17.83 -14.21 3.12
CA ASN A 306 -17.84 -14.73 1.77
C ASN A 306 -16.48 -15.24 1.35
N ILE A 307 -16.49 -16.00 0.25
CA ILE A 307 -15.32 -16.72 -0.21
C ILE A 307 -14.16 -15.80 -0.61
N VAL A 308 -14.45 -14.60 -1.11
CA VAL A 308 -13.43 -13.60 -1.46
C VAL A 308 -12.75 -13.08 -0.19
N THR A 309 -13.53 -12.77 0.86
CA THR A 309 -12.98 -12.34 2.15
C THR A 309 -12.15 -13.43 2.82
N GLN A 310 -12.52 -14.70 2.64
CA GLN A 310 -11.79 -15.86 3.16
C GLN A 310 -10.49 -16.14 2.40
N MET A 311 -10.51 -16.10 1.06
CA MET A 311 -9.33 -16.34 0.22
C MET A 311 -8.20 -15.34 0.49
N ARG A 312 -8.55 -14.11 0.87
CA ARG A 312 -7.59 -13.06 1.22
C ARG A 312 -6.73 -13.41 2.44
N SER A 313 -7.23 -14.25 3.35
CA SER A 313 -6.61 -14.55 4.64
C SER A 313 -6.51 -16.05 4.92
N ASN A 314 -6.14 -16.86 3.92
CA ASN A 314 -5.97 -18.32 4.04
C ASN A 314 -7.18 -19.02 4.70
N ASN A 315 -8.38 -18.63 4.28
CA ASN A 315 -9.67 -19.08 4.79
C ASN A 315 -9.94 -18.76 6.27
N LYS A 316 -9.20 -17.83 6.88
CA LYS A 316 -9.44 -17.30 8.23
C LYS A 316 -10.07 -15.91 8.14
N ARG A 317 -10.83 -15.49 9.16
CA ARG A 317 -11.38 -14.12 9.26
C ARG A 317 -10.42 -13.22 10.06
N LEU A 318 -9.55 -12.50 9.37
CA LEU A 318 -8.48 -11.70 9.97
C LEU A 318 -8.47 -10.25 9.44
N GLY A 319 -7.83 -9.33 10.17
CA GLY A 319 -7.69 -7.91 9.80
C GLY A 319 -8.75 -6.98 10.41
N ILE A 320 -8.97 -5.84 9.76
CA ILE A 320 -9.83 -4.72 10.18
C ILE A 320 -11.03 -4.55 9.23
N MET A 321 -10.86 -4.70 7.91
CA MET A 321 -11.91 -4.35 6.94
C MET A 321 -13.12 -5.30 6.97
N PHE A 322 -12.86 -6.60 7.04
CA PHE A 322 -13.85 -7.68 6.86
C PHE A 322 -14.10 -8.51 8.13
N THR A 323 -13.72 -8.00 9.31
CA THR A 323 -13.86 -8.71 10.59
C THR A 323 -15.08 -8.26 11.41
N GLU A 324 -15.59 -9.17 12.24
CA GLU A 324 -16.72 -8.95 13.16
C GLU A 324 -16.34 -7.95 14.28
N PRO A 325 -17.34 -7.30 14.93
CA PRO A 325 -17.12 -6.19 15.85
C PRO A 325 -16.10 -6.41 16.97
N ASP A 326 -16.10 -7.58 17.62
CA ASP A 326 -15.24 -7.81 18.80
C ASP A 326 -13.75 -7.82 18.44
N LEU A 327 -13.37 -8.67 17.47
CA LEU A 327 -12.01 -8.72 16.95
C LEU A 327 -11.62 -7.38 16.29
N TRP A 328 -12.56 -6.74 15.58
CA TRP A 328 -12.31 -5.45 14.93
C TRP A 328 -11.97 -4.34 15.95
N ILE A 329 -12.66 -4.26 17.09
CA ILE A 329 -12.39 -3.24 18.13
C ILE A 329 -10.95 -3.37 18.64
N GLU A 330 -10.52 -4.59 18.95
CA GLU A 330 -9.17 -4.85 19.44
C GLU A 330 -8.11 -4.48 18.40
N GLN A 331 -8.29 -4.93 17.15
CA GLN A 331 -7.32 -4.69 16.07
C GLN A 331 -7.26 -3.22 15.67
N LYS A 332 -8.40 -2.53 15.55
CA LYS A 332 -8.44 -1.09 15.26
C LYS A 332 -7.78 -0.28 16.39
N ARG A 333 -8.02 -0.64 17.66
CA ARG A 333 -7.37 0.01 18.80
C ARG A 333 -5.88 -0.25 18.84
N PHE A 334 -5.46 -1.49 18.58
CA PHE A 334 -4.05 -1.85 18.48
C PHE A 334 -3.37 -1.00 17.40
N MET A 335 -3.89 -1.02 16.18
CA MET A 335 -3.32 -0.26 15.06
C MET A 335 -3.28 1.25 15.36
N LEU A 336 -4.40 1.86 15.77
CA LEU A 336 -4.43 3.30 16.06
C LEU A 336 -3.50 3.66 17.22
N ARG A 337 -3.33 2.79 18.23
CA ARG A 337 -2.40 3.07 19.33
C ARG A 337 -0.95 3.11 18.85
N HIS A 338 -0.57 2.26 17.89
CA HIS A 338 0.81 2.12 17.45
C HIS A 338 1.14 3.08 16.29
N LEU A 339 0.26 3.27 15.31
CA LEU A 339 0.53 4.10 14.13
C LEU A 339 0.16 5.58 14.32
N ARG A 340 -0.76 5.91 15.24
CA ARG A 340 -1.15 7.31 15.45
C ARG A 340 0.05 8.14 15.86
N ASP A 341 0.94 7.61 16.69
CA ASP A 341 2.04 8.40 17.21
C ASP A 341 3.08 8.79 16.14
N PHE A 342 3.13 8.04 15.03
CA PHE A 342 3.99 8.27 13.85
C PHE A 342 3.31 9.06 12.73
N GLY A 343 2.06 9.49 12.88
CA GLY A 343 1.43 10.39 11.90
C GLY A 343 0.30 9.81 11.07
N PHE A 344 -0.17 8.59 11.36
CA PHE A 344 -1.27 7.97 10.60
C PHE A 344 -2.65 8.63 10.87
N ALA A 345 -2.88 9.09 12.10
CA ALA A 345 -4.17 9.69 12.50
C ALA A 345 -4.04 11.06 13.17
N ARG A 346 -2.81 11.59 13.28
CA ARG A 346 -2.50 12.95 13.76
C ARG A 346 -1.30 13.48 12.99
N ARG A 347 -0.98 14.75 13.14
CA ARG A 347 0.24 15.35 12.58
C ARG A 347 1.50 14.80 13.25
N TYR A 348 2.54 14.55 12.47
CA TYR A 348 3.85 14.09 12.93
C TYR A 348 4.92 14.59 11.96
N GLN A 349 5.78 15.49 12.43
CA GLN A 349 6.70 16.23 11.57
C GLN A 349 7.63 15.33 10.73
N PRO A 350 8.24 14.25 11.25
CA PRO A 350 9.08 13.39 10.42
C PRO A 350 8.34 12.73 9.25
N ASN A 351 7.09 12.30 9.44
CA ASN A 351 6.29 11.75 8.36
C ASN A 351 5.89 12.84 7.34
N GLU A 352 5.55 14.04 7.82
CA GLU A 352 5.25 15.18 6.94
C GLU A 352 6.46 15.60 6.10
N ALA A 353 7.66 15.56 6.68
CA ALA A 353 8.91 15.82 5.98
C ALA A 353 9.17 14.77 4.89
N PHE A 354 8.96 13.48 5.21
CA PHE A 354 9.09 12.39 4.24
C PHE A 354 8.08 12.50 3.09
N MET A 355 6.80 12.79 3.39
CA MET A 355 5.79 13.04 2.34
C MET A 355 6.20 14.20 1.42
N LYS A 356 6.77 15.26 1.98
CA LYS A 356 7.28 16.40 1.21
C LYS A 356 8.46 16.01 0.31
N GLU A 357 9.35 15.14 0.79
CA GLU A 357 10.48 14.62 0.01
C GLU A 357 10.02 13.75 -1.16
N GLU A 358 9.00 12.91 -0.96
CA GLU A 358 8.36 12.14 -2.04
C GLU A 358 7.72 13.06 -3.09
N VAL A 359 7.03 14.12 -2.67
CA VAL A 359 6.48 15.13 -3.59
C VAL A 359 7.60 15.86 -4.34
N HIS A 360 8.68 16.23 -3.65
CA HIS A 360 9.84 16.87 -4.28
C HIS A 360 10.50 15.96 -5.32
N SER A 361 10.72 14.69 -4.96
CA SER A 361 11.27 13.68 -5.85
C SER A 361 10.40 13.52 -7.10
N MET A 362 9.08 13.49 -6.93
CA MET A 362 8.13 13.44 -8.04
C MET A 362 8.22 14.66 -8.96
N VAL A 363 8.30 15.87 -8.40
CA VAL A 363 8.43 17.11 -9.17
C VAL A 363 9.73 17.12 -9.96
N THR A 364 10.86 16.78 -9.33
CA THR A 364 12.17 16.68 -9.98
C THR A 364 12.17 15.66 -11.11
N LEU A 365 11.52 14.52 -10.88
CA LEU A 365 11.42 13.43 -11.83
C LEU A 365 10.56 13.81 -13.05
N LEU A 366 9.46 14.55 -12.85
CA LEU A 366 8.66 15.13 -13.94
C LEU A 366 9.39 16.25 -14.69
N GLN A 367 10.21 17.05 -14.01
CA GLN A 367 11.06 18.09 -14.65
C GLN A 367 12.18 17.48 -15.49
N GLY A 368 12.71 16.31 -15.10
CA GLY A 368 13.74 15.55 -15.81
C GLY A 368 13.21 14.48 -16.77
N ALA A 369 11.90 14.40 -17.01
CA ALA A 369 11.26 13.27 -17.70
C ALA A 369 11.79 13.00 -19.12
N SER A 370 12.41 13.99 -19.78
CA SER A 370 13.03 13.82 -21.10
C SER A 370 14.30 12.96 -21.11
N THR A 371 14.90 12.64 -19.95
CA THR A 371 16.16 11.88 -19.84
C THR A 371 16.04 10.52 -19.14
N LEU A 372 14.84 10.11 -18.73
CA LEU A 372 14.62 8.88 -17.95
C LEU A 372 14.49 7.62 -18.82
N LYS A 373 15.03 6.49 -18.32
CA LYS A 373 15.04 5.18 -19.00
C LYS A 373 13.80 4.31 -18.72
N ASP A 374 12.93 4.67 -17.79
CA ASP A 374 11.73 3.89 -17.44
C ASP A 374 10.59 4.13 -18.44
N LYS A 375 10.65 3.40 -19.54
CA LYS A 375 9.67 3.44 -20.64
C LYS A 375 8.26 2.97 -20.25
N GLU A 376 8.08 2.38 -19.06
CA GLU A 376 6.74 1.95 -18.63
C GLU A 376 5.93 3.05 -17.93
N VAL A 377 6.59 4.11 -17.45
CA VAL A 377 5.94 5.26 -16.77
C VAL A 377 6.11 6.55 -17.56
N PHE A 378 7.25 6.71 -18.27
CA PHE A 378 7.55 7.91 -19.04
C PHE A 378 7.66 7.60 -20.53
N ARG A 379 7.07 8.46 -21.35
CA ARG A 379 7.16 8.42 -22.81
C ARG A 379 7.14 9.83 -23.36
N ASP A 380 8.15 10.22 -24.15
CA ASP A 380 8.16 11.46 -24.93
C ASP A 380 7.77 12.75 -24.14
N GLY A 381 8.19 12.85 -22.86
CA GLY A 381 7.84 13.97 -21.98
C GLY A 381 6.47 13.88 -21.29
N GLU A 382 5.82 12.72 -21.36
CA GLU A 382 4.52 12.40 -20.77
C GLU A 382 4.67 11.35 -19.67
N ALA A 383 3.76 11.37 -18.69
CA ALA A 383 3.74 10.45 -17.56
C ALA A 383 2.44 9.63 -17.55
N LYS A 384 2.55 8.33 -17.25
CA LYS A 384 1.41 7.41 -17.18
C LYS A 384 0.73 7.47 -15.81
N LEU A 385 -0.56 7.82 -15.78
CA LEU A 385 -1.38 7.83 -14.56
C LEU A 385 -2.34 6.64 -14.55
N PRO A 386 -2.62 6.00 -13.40
CA PRO A 386 -2.17 6.31 -12.03
C PRO A 386 -0.77 5.79 -11.67
N ASN A 387 -0.08 5.09 -12.60
CA ASN A 387 1.18 4.39 -12.35
C ASN A 387 2.26 5.25 -11.70
N LEU A 388 2.34 6.53 -12.08
CA LEU A 388 3.25 7.52 -11.50
C LEU A 388 3.15 7.58 -9.96
N PHE A 389 1.95 7.45 -9.39
CA PHE A 389 1.72 7.64 -7.97
C PHE A 389 1.88 6.37 -7.14
N PHE A 390 1.90 5.18 -7.76
CA PHE A 390 1.91 3.90 -7.05
C PHE A 390 3.05 3.76 -6.05
N SER A 391 4.29 4.06 -6.46
CA SER A 391 5.44 3.95 -5.54
C SER A 391 5.37 5.00 -4.43
N ALA A 392 5.04 6.25 -4.78
CA ALA A 392 5.13 7.37 -3.86
C ALA A 392 4.08 7.31 -2.74
N THR A 393 2.84 6.91 -3.06
CA THR A 393 1.79 6.78 -2.03
C THR A 393 2.06 5.61 -1.09
N VAL A 394 2.57 4.49 -1.61
CA VAL A 394 2.93 3.32 -0.79
C VAL A 394 4.16 3.62 0.05
N ASN A 395 5.19 4.29 -0.48
CA ASN A 395 6.37 4.71 0.29
C ASN A 395 5.99 5.57 1.50
N CYS A 396 5.09 6.54 1.32
CA CYS A 396 4.62 7.40 2.43
C CYS A 396 3.98 6.61 3.56
N LEU A 397 3.25 5.53 3.25
CA LEU A 397 2.69 4.65 4.26
C LEU A 397 3.73 3.65 4.79
N TRP A 398 4.61 3.13 3.93
CA TRP A 398 5.62 2.15 4.31
C TRP A 398 6.63 2.74 5.29
N TYR A 399 7.00 4.01 5.11
CA TYR A 399 7.83 4.74 6.06
C TYR A 399 7.22 4.78 7.47
N LEU A 400 5.89 4.86 7.59
CA LEU A 400 5.18 4.76 8.88
C LEU A 400 5.29 3.37 9.52
N PHE A 401 5.35 2.32 8.71
CA PHE A 401 5.40 0.93 9.19
C PHE A 401 6.81 0.45 9.50
N ALA A 402 7.76 0.76 8.61
CA ALA A 402 9.09 0.16 8.61
C ALA A 402 10.20 1.17 8.94
N GLY A 403 9.93 2.49 8.88
CA GLY A 403 10.97 3.53 8.97
C GLY A 403 11.94 3.53 7.79
N GLU A 404 11.64 2.75 6.76
CA GLU A 404 12.41 2.57 5.53
C GLU A 404 11.50 2.84 4.33
N HIS A 405 12.08 3.17 3.17
CA HIS A 405 11.36 3.39 1.92
C HIS A 405 12.11 2.75 0.75
N TYR A 406 11.42 2.55 -0.37
CA TYR A 406 12.03 1.99 -1.58
C TYR A 406 12.48 3.10 -2.52
N SER A 407 13.62 2.90 -3.19
CA SER A 407 14.14 3.87 -4.14
C SER A 407 13.19 4.06 -5.33
N PRO A 408 13.00 5.30 -5.83
CA PRO A 408 12.22 5.56 -7.05
C PRO A 408 12.75 4.82 -8.29
N SER A 409 14.04 4.44 -8.30
CA SER A 409 14.72 3.77 -9.41
C SER A 409 14.90 2.25 -9.25
N GLY A 410 14.32 1.63 -8.20
CA GLY A 410 14.20 0.18 -8.07
C GLY A 410 13.75 -0.28 -6.67
N PRO A 411 13.07 -1.44 -6.51
CA PRO A 411 12.77 -2.52 -7.46
C PRO A 411 11.27 -2.68 -7.80
N SER A 412 11.00 -3.46 -8.85
CA SER A 412 9.69 -3.90 -9.36
C SER A 412 8.66 -4.36 -8.30
N LYS A 413 9.05 -4.70 -7.06
CA LYS A 413 8.17 -5.28 -6.03
C LYS A 413 7.07 -4.35 -5.51
N VAL A 414 7.35 -3.07 -5.19
CA VAL A 414 6.33 -2.13 -4.68
C VAL A 414 5.31 -1.81 -5.77
N ARG A 415 5.81 -1.65 -6.99
CA ARG A 415 4.99 -1.45 -8.19
C ARG A 415 4.15 -2.68 -8.49
N GLN A 416 4.76 -3.87 -8.53
CA GLN A 416 4.07 -5.15 -8.68
C GLN A 416 3.01 -5.38 -7.59
N MET A 417 3.29 -5.00 -6.34
CA MET A 417 2.32 -5.04 -5.27
C MET A 417 1.15 -4.10 -5.54
N SER A 418 1.42 -2.86 -5.95
CA SER A 418 0.39 -1.85 -6.26
C SER A 418 -0.46 -2.26 -7.46
N ASP A 419 0.18 -2.81 -8.51
CA ASP A 419 -0.48 -3.39 -9.67
C ASP A 419 -1.33 -4.61 -9.27
N SER A 420 -0.84 -5.44 -8.36
CA SER A 420 -1.57 -6.60 -7.83
C SER A 420 -2.78 -6.17 -6.98
N ALA A 421 -2.63 -5.14 -6.16
CA ALA A 421 -3.72 -4.54 -5.41
C ALA A 421 -4.76 -3.92 -6.35
N ALA A 422 -4.31 -3.22 -7.40
CA ALA A 422 -5.19 -2.66 -8.42
C ALA A 422 -5.96 -3.77 -9.16
N CYS A 423 -5.26 -4.84 -9.55
CA CYS A 423 -5.86 -6.01 -10.20
C CYS A 423 -6.91 -6.70 -9.30
N PHE A 424 -6.60 -6.88 -8.01
CA PHE A 424 -7.54 -7.45 -7.06
C PHE A 424 -8.82 -6.62 -6.96
N ALA A 425 -8.70 -5.28 -6.83
CA ALA A 425 -9.87 -4.43 -6.67
C ALA A 425 -10.77 -4.43 -7.92
N ARG A 426 -10.20 -4.57 -9.13
CA ARG A 426 -10.94 -4.74 -10.40
C ARG A 426 -11.56 -6.12 -10.59
N SER A 427 -11.04 -7.14 -9.91
CA SER A 427 -11.46 -8.54 -10.12
C SER A 427 -12.68 -8.94 -9.28
N VAL A 428 -13.19 -8.05 -8.43
CA VAL A 428 -14.26 -8.34 -7.47
C VAL A 428 -15.37 -7.30 -7.59
N ASP A 429 -16.61 -7.75 -7.64
CA ASP A 429 -17.80 -6.92 -7.63
C ASP A 429 -18.19 -6.51 -6.18
N PRO A 430 -18.65 -5.27 -5.93
CA PRO A 430 -18.97 -4.78 -4.58
C PRO A 430 -20.07 -5.54 -3.83
N ILE A 431 -21.01 -6.18 -4.54
CA ILE A 431 -22.10 -7.00 -4.00
C ILE A 431 -21.66 -8.48 -3.91
N GLY A 432 -20.44 -8.79 -4.37
CA GLY A 432 -19.81 -10.11 -4.35
C GLY A 432 -19.81 -10.82 -5.71
N GLY A 433 -20.56 -10.35 -6.70
CA GLY A 433 -20.58 -10.92 -8.05
C GLY A 433 -21.09 -12.38 -8.10
N ALA A 434 -21.05 -12.98 -9.30
CA ALA A 434 -21.42 -14.40 -9.48
C ALA A 434 -20.52 -15.36 -8.66
N MET A 435 -19.26 -14.98 -8.38
CA MET A 435 -18.33 -15.78 -7.58
C MET A 435 -18.78 -15.94 -6.12
N VAL A 436 -19.32 -14.90 -5.50
CA VAL A 436 -19.82 -14.97 -4.10
C VAL A 436 -21.24 -15.52 -4.06
N ASN A 437 -22.09 -15.11 -5.00
CA ASN A 437 -23.51 -15.47 -5.01
C ASN A 437 -23.75 -16.90 -5.47
N THR A 438 -22.86 -17.43 -6.32
CA THR A 438 -22.97 -18.76 -6.90
C THR A 438 -21.59 -19.45 -6.94
N PRO A 439 -21.06 -19.89 -5.77
CA PRO A 439 -19.64 -20.26 -5.64
C PRO A 439 -19.18 -21.41 -6.55
N TRP A 440 -20.08 -22.27 -7.02
CA TRP A 440 -19.71 -23.38 -7.89
C TRP A 440 -19.35 -22.94 -9.32
N VAL A 441 -19.80 -21.76 -9.77
CA VAL A 441 -19.52 -21.23 -11.13
C VAL A 441 -18.03 -20.99 -11.36
N ARG A 442 -17.24 -20.80 -10.29
CA ARG A 442 -15.77 -20.71 -10.36
C ARG A 442 -15.11 -21.95 -10.96
N HIS A 443 -15.77 -23.11 -10.91
CA HIS A 443 -15.26 -24.35 -11.49
C HIS A 443 -15.60 -24.47 -12.98
N LEU A 444 -16.56 -23.68 -13.48
CA LEU A 444 -16.97 -23.69 -14.89
C LEU A 444 -16.35 -22.54 -15.70
N ALA A 445 -16.26 -21.34 -15.14
CA ALA A 445 -15.78 -20.15 -15.85
C ALA A 445 -14.89 -19.26 -14.95
N PRO A 446 -13.73 -19.76 -14.48
CA PRO A 446 -12.91 -19.11 -13.46
C PRO A 446 -12.37 -17.72 -13.86
N ASP A 447 -12.08 -17.49 -15.14
CA ASP A 447 -11.61 -16.18 -15.61
C ASP A 447 -12.76 -15.18 -15.73
N MET A 448 -13.93 -15.58 -16.23
CA MET A 448 -15.10 -14.70 -16.39
C MET A 448 -15.65 -14.18 -15.05
N VAL A 449 -15.62 -15.00 -14.00
CA VAL A 449 -16.11 -14.58 -12.68
C VAL A 449 -15.03 -13.96 -11.80
N GLY A 450 -13.82 -13.71 -12.32
CA GLY A 450 -12.71 -13.05 -11.61
C GLY A 450 -11.90 -13.95 -10.66
N PHE A 451 -12.17 -15.27 -10.60
CA PHE A 451 -11.53 -16.18 -9.63
C PHE A 451 -10.02 -16.32 -9.87
N ASN A 452 -9.60 -16.43 -11.12
CA ASN A 452 -8.18 -16.51 -11.46
C ASN A 452 -7.44 -15.18 -11.24
N GLY A 453 -8.14 -14.04 -11.31
CA GLY A 453 -7.57 -12.72 -10.99
C GLY A 453 -7.26 -12.62 -9.49
N VAL A 454 -8.24 -12.93 -8.64
CA VAL A 454 -8.08 -13.00 -7.18
C VAL A 454 -6.97 -13.98 -6.79
N LYS A 455 -6.96 -15.19 -7.38
CA LYS A 455 -5.95 -16.22 -7.10
C LYS A 455 -4.52 -15.79 -7.46
N ARG A 456 -4.34 -15.01 -8.54
CA ARG A 456 -3.04 -14.48 -8.97
C ARG A 456 -2.54 -13.31 -8.10
N SER A 457 -3.45 -12.46 -7.62
CA SER A 457 -3.10 -11.26 -6.85
C SER A 457 -2.83 -11.53 -5.37
N CYS A 458 -3.50 -12.51 -4.75
CA CYS A 458 -3.36 -12.78 -3.31
C CYS A 458 -1.94 -13.16 -2.85
N PRO A 459 -1.19 -14.05 -3.53
CA PRO A 459 0.14 -14.46 -3.08
C PRO A 459 1.12 -13.29 -2.97
N SER A 460 1.17 -12.38 -3.95
CA SER A 460 2.06 -11.21 -3.88
C SER A 460 1.72 -10.25 -2.73
N ILE A 461 0.44 -10.14 -2.38
CA ILE A 461 -0.04 -9.31 -1.27
C ILE A 461 0.29 -9.99 0.08
N GLN A 462 0.22 -11.33 0.13
CA GLN A 462 0.52 -12.14 1.31
C GLN A 462 2.03 -12.31 1.54
N ASP A 463 2.84 -12.57 0.53
CA ASP A 463 4.29 -12.75 0.66
C ASP A 463 5.01 -11.51 1.21
N PHE A 464 4.35 -10.34 1.14
CA PHE A 464 4.87 -9.08 1.63
C PHE A 464 4.78 -8.90 3.17
N VAL A 465 3.97 -9.68 3.91
CA VAL A 465 3.77 -9.50 5.37
C VAL A 465 3.67 -10.91 6.08
N LYS A 466 3.33 -11.11 7.39
CA LYS A 466 3.12 -12.49 8.02
C LYS A 466 1.89 -12.67 8.95
N ASP A 467 1.12 -13.75 8.77
CA ASP A 467 -0.23 -14.16 9.24
C ASP A 467 -1.25 -13.15 9.84
N GLN A 468 -1.06 -12.57 11.03
CA GLN A 468 -2.07 -11.67 11.65
C GLN A 468 -1.69 -10.19 11.56
N LEU A 469 -0.42 -9.89 11.84
CA LEU A 469 0.18 -8.60 11.52
C LEU A 469 0.14 -8.37 9.98
N LEU A 470 0.16 -9.46 9.20
CA LEU A 470 -0.10 -9.50 7.75
C LEU A 470 -1.34 -8.75 7.39
N MET A 471 -2.44 -9.15 8.01
CA MET A 471 -3.75 -8.77 7.55
C MET A 471 -4.05 -7.33 7.94
N ILE A 472 -3.47 -6.85 9.04
CA ILE A 472 -3.49 -5.42 9.40
C ILE A 472 -2.64 -4.63 8.41
N GLY A 473 -1.42 -5.08 8.10
CA GLY A 473 -0.55 -4.44 7.11
C GLY A 473 -1.19 -4.39 5.72
N ILE A 474 -1.71 -5.51 5.23
CA ILE A 474 -2.47 -5.61 3.98
C ILE A 474 -3.68 -4.68 4.01
N ASP A 475 -4.45 -4.66 5.10
CA ASP A 475 -5.63 -3.79 5.21
C ASP A 475 -5.28 -2.29 5.17
N MET A 476 -4.02 -1.93 5.38
CA MET A 476 -3.53 -0.55 5.31
C MET A 476 -2.88 -0.24 3.96
N VAL A 477 -2.06 -1.17 3.46
CA VAL A 477 -1.33 -0.97 2.19
C VAL A 477 -2.25 -1.15 0.99
N PHE A 478 -3.17 -2.12 0.99
CA PHE A 478 -4.08 -2.34 -0.14
C PHE A 478 -4.91 -1.08 -0.50
N PRO A 479 -5.61 -0.42 0.44
CA PRO A 479 -6.32 0.81 0.12
C PRO A 479 -5.37 1.93 -0.31
N THR A 480 -4.20 2.05 0.29
CA THR A 480 -3.24 3.11 -0.04
C THR A 480 -2.59 2.94 -1.41
N ALA A 481 -2.37 1.70 -1.84
CA ALA A 481 -1.81 1.37 -3.14
C ALA A 481 -2.84 1.50 -4.28
N SER A 482 -4.13 1.33 -3.97
CA SER A 482 -5.22 1.35 -4.98
C SER A 482 -5.98 2.68 -5.01
N THR A 483 -6.51 3.13 -3.88
CA THR A 483 -7.48 4.25 -3.83
C THR A 483 -6.82 5.62 -3.98
N LEU A 484 -5.67 5.86 -3.33
CA LEU A 484 -5.01 7.17 -3.33
C LEU A 484 -4.47 7.56 -4.73
N PRO A 485 -3.69 6.70 -5.41
CA PRO A 485 -3.25 6.94 -6.79
C PRO A 485 -4.39 7.22 -7.76
N SER A 486 -5.47 6.43 -7.68
CA SER A 486 -6.66 6.62 -8.52
C SER A 486 -7.37 7.93 -8.21
N MET A 487 -7.54 8.30 -6.93
CA MET A 487 -8.20 9.55 -6.56
C MET A 487 -7.41 10.78 -7.00
N ILE A 488 -6.08 10.78 -6.82
CA ILE A 488 -5.21 11.86 -7.31
C ILE A 488 -5.33 11.98 -8.83
N THR A 489 -5.37 10.86 -9.55
CA THR A 489 -5.57 10.82 -11.00
C THR A 489 -6.92 11.40 -11.42
N PHE A 490 -8.00 11.05 -10.72
CA PHE A 490 -9.33 11.60 -11.00
C PHE A 490 -9.43 13.10 -10.73
N ILE A 491 -8.75 13.60 -9.69
CA ILE A 491 -8.69 15.04 -9.42
C ILE A 491 -7.95 15.75 -10.55
N ILE A 492 -6.83 15.22 -11.01
CA ILE A 492 -6.10 15.77 -12.16
C ILE A 492 -6.99 15.77 -13.41
N LEU A 493 -7.73 14.68 -13.67
CA LEU A 493 -8.68 14.60 -14.79
C LEU A 493 -9.80 15.65 -14.71
N LEU A 494 -10.38 15.86 -13.54
CA LEU A 494 -11.39 16.90 -13.34
C LEU A 494 -10.80 18.29 -13.59
N LEU A 495 -9.56 18.53 -13.16
CA LEU A 495 -8.88 19.80 -13.38
C LEU A 495 -8.45 20.04 -14.83
N THR A 496 -8.21 18.99 -15.63
CA THR A 496 -7.99 19.13 -17.08
C THR A 496 -9.28 19.40 -17.84
N GLN A 497 -10.42 18.87 -17.35
CA GLN A 497 -11.76 19.19 -17.86
C GLN A 497 -12.24 20.59 -17.45
N HIS A 498 -11.70 21.15 -16.37
CA HIS A 498 -12.04 22.46 -15.82
C HIS A 498 -10.80 23.38 -15.65
N PRO A 499 -10.19 23.86 -16.75
CA PRO A 499 -8.99 24.70 -16.70
C PRO A 499 -9.17 25.96 -15.84
N GLU A 500 -10.37 26.54 -15.80
CA GLU A 500 -10.72 27.71 -14.99
C GLU A 500 -10.63 27.44 -13.49
N ILE A 501 -10.93 26.21 -13.05
CA ILE A 501 -10.77 25.80 -11.66
C ILE A 501 -9.30 25.56 -11.36
N GLN A 502 -8.58 24.94 -12.30
CA GLN A 502 -7.13 24.71 -12.18
C GLN A 502 -6.36 26.03 -12.02
N GLU A 503 -6.68 27.04 -12.82
CA GLU A 503 -6.05 28.37 -12.75
C GLU A 503 -6.34 29.09 -11.42
N LYS A 504 -7.57 28.98 -10.90
CA LYS A 504 -7.92 29.53 -9.58
C LYS A 504 -7.13 28.88 -8.44
N VAL A 505 -7.01 27.56 -8.43
CA VAL A 505 -6.18 26.83 -7.45
C VAL A 505 -4.71 27.26 -7.55
N GLN A 506 -4.19 27.32 -8.77
CA GLN A 506 -2.83 27.75 -9.03
C GLN A 506 -2.55 29.18 -8.56
N SER A 507 -3.50 30.09 -8.77
CA SER A 507 -3.43 31.48 -8.29
C SER A 507 -3.45 31.56 -6.76
N GLU A 508 -4.30 30.76 -6.11
CA GLU A 508 -4.35 30.67 -4.64
C GLU A 508 -3.00 30.19 -4.07
N ILE A 509 -2.42 29.14 -4.65
CA ILE A 509 -1.10 28.62 -4.26
C ILE A 509 -0.01 29.68 -4.44
N ASP A 510 -0.02 30.39 -5.56
CA ASP A 510 0.99 31.41 -5.87
C ASP A 510 0.91 32.61 -4.91
N ILE A 511 -0.29 33.00 -4.48
CA ILE A 511 -0.49 34.11 -3.53
C ILE A 511 -0.05 33.71 -2.11
N VAL A 512 -0.42 32.51 -1.66
CA VAL A 512 -0.26 32.08 -0.26
C VAL A 512 1.11 31.46 0.01
N VAL A 513 1.58 30.61 -0.90
CA VAL A 513 2.83 29.85 -0.76
C VAL A 513 3.95 30.48 -1.60
N GLY A 514 3.61 31.02 -2.77
CA GLY A 514 4.59 31.51 -3.73
C GLY A 514 5.33 30.38 -4.45
N ARG A 515 6.51 30.71 -4.99
CA ARG A 515 7.35 29.80 -5.80
C ARG A 515 8.68 29.41 -5.17
N HIS A 516 9.00 29.95 -3.99
CA HIS A 516 10.31 29.81 -3.35
C HIS A 516 10.42 28.54 -2.48
N ARG A 517 9.31 27.85 -2.21
CA ARG A 517 9.24 26.61 -1.44
C ARG A 517 8.05 25.76 -1.87
N LEU A 518 8.11 24.45 -1.62
CA LEU A 518 6.95 23.57 -1.77
C LEU A 518 5.89 23.82 -0.67
N PRO A 519 4.60 23.58 -0.95
CA PRO A 519 3.52 23.63 0.05
C PRO A 519 3.76 22.64 1.20
N THR A 520 3.30 22.98 2.39
CA THR A 520 3.31 22.13 3.59
C THR A 520 1.91 21.99 4.17
N LEU A 521 1.71 21.07 5.14
CA LEU A 521 0.41 20.94 5.80
C LEU A 521 -0.01 22.18 6.61
N ASP A 522 0.93 23.07 6.96
CA ASP A 522 0.60 24.35 7.60
C ASP A 522 -0.09 25.33 6.63
N ASP A 523 0.12 25.14 5.31
CA ASP A 523 -0.53 25.95 4.28
C ASP A 523 -1.95 25.47 4.00
N ARG A 524 -2.31 24.23 4.37
CA ARG A 524 -3.63 23.65 4.07
C ARG A 524 -4.80 24.48 4.60
N ALA A 525 -4.67 25.03 5.81
CA ALA A 525 -5.69 25.89 6.39
C ALA A 525 -5.80 27.25 5.69
N LYS A 526 -4.79 27.65 4.91
CA LYS A 526 -4.69 28.92 4.18
C LYS A 526 -5.01 28.76 2.69
N LEU A 527 -5.27 27.54 2.21
CA LEU A 527 -5.63 27.22 0.83
C LEU A 527 -7.07 26.65 0.77
N PRO A 528 -8.09 27.46 1.14
CA PRO A 528 -9.48 27.00 1.22
C PRO A 528 -10.05 26.56 -0.13
N TYR A 529 -9.71 27.21 -1.24
CA TYR A 529 -10.20 26.84 -2.58
C TYR A 529 -9.63 25.50 -3.02
N MET A 530 -8.33 25.26 -2.78
CA MET A 530 -7.70 23.95 -3.00
C MET A 530 -8.38 22.83 -2.21
N GLU A 531 -8.68 23.07 -0.93
CA GLU A 531 -9.38 22.08 -0.09
C GLU A 531 -10.83 21.88 -0.54
N ALA A 532 -11.50 22.93 -1.02
CA ALA A 532 -12.83 22.83 -1.61
C ALA A 532 -12.84 21.97 -2.89
N VAL A 533 -11.81 22.09 -3.74
CA VAL A 533 -11.59 21.24 -4.92
C VAL A 533 -11.45 19.77 -4.54
N ILE A 534 -10.62 19.46 -3.53
CA ILE A 534 -10.47 18.07 -3.05
C ILE A 534 -11.81 17.50 -2.59
N ARG A 535 -12.61 18.28 -1.84
CA ARG A 535 -13.92 17.84 -1.32
C ARG A 535 -14.94 17.62 -2.41
N GLU A 536 -15.03 18.54 -3.37
CA GLU A 536 -15.94 18.37 -4.50
C GLU A 536 -15.53 17.19 -5.38
N ALA A 537 -14.24 16.93 -5.53
CA ALA A 537 -13.78 15.74 -6.26
C ALA A 537 -14.15 14.44 -5.52
N LEU A 538 -13.96 14.37 -4.20
CA LEU A 538 -14.36 13.22 -3.38
C LEU A 538 -15.88 12.95 -3.42
N ARG A 539 -16.68 14.00 -3.64
CA ARG A 539 -18.13 13.87 -3.89
C ARG A 539 -18.40 13.36 -5.31
N LYS A 540 -17.91 14.09 -6.32
CA LYS A 540 -18.20 13.82 -7.75
C LYS A 540 -17.68 12.46 -8.19
N VAL A 541 -16.50 12.06 -7.72
CA VAL A 541 -15.89 10.76 -7.98
C VAL A 541 -15.84 9.96 -6.69
N THR A 542 -16.95 9.28 -6.40
CA THR A 542 -17.08 8.44 -5.21
C THR A 542 -16.34 7.12 -5.41
N ILE A 543 -15.07 7.06 -4.98
CA ILE A 543 -14.17 5.95 -5.30
C ILE A 543 -14.65 4.56 -4.82
N ILE A 544 -15.51 4.48 -3.81
CA ILE A 544 -16.17 3.25 -3.36
C ILE A 544 -17.69 3.47 -3.38
N PRO A 545 -18.37 3.34 -4.54
CA PRO A 545 -19.78 3.73 -4.72
C PRO A 545 -20.76 3.06 -3.75
N LEU A 546 -20.58 1.78 -3.45
CA LEU A 546 -21.48 0.98 -2.59
C LEU A 546 -20.98 0.80 -1.15
N SER A 547 -19.98 1.58 -0.72
CA SER A 547 -19.27 1.38 0.55
C SER A 547 -18.73 -0.07 0.68
N VAL A 548 -18.12 -0.39 1.82
CA VAL A 548 -17.93 -1.79 2.22
C VAL A 548 -19.25 -2.30 2.80
N VAL A 549 -19.79 -3.37 2.22
CA VAL A 549 -21.05 -4.00 2.60
C VAL A 549 -21.09 -4.35 4.09
N LYS A 550 -22.22 -4.06 4.73
CA LYS A 550 -22.48 -4.29 6.16
C LYS A 550 -23.43 -5.47 6.35
N LYS A 551 -23.44 -6.00 7.57
CA LYS A 551 -24.38 -7.03 8.02
C LYS A 551 -25.09 -6.56 9.28
N CYS A 552 -26.40 -6.79 9.35
CA CYS A 552 -27.21 -6.54 10.54
C CYS A 552 -26.86 -7.56 11.64
N THR A 553 -26.49 -7.10 12.83
CA THR A 553 -26.02 -7.97 13.93
C THR A 553 -27.14 -8.54 14.78
N GLU A 554 -28.29 -7.87 14.79
CA GLU A 554 -29.50 -8.22 15.55
C GLU A 554 -30.74 -7.70 14.82
N ASP A 555 -31.92 -8.21 15.18
CA ASP A 555 -33.19 -7.73 14.62
C ASP A 555 -33.39 -6.25 14.98
N THR A 556 -33.77 -5.42 14.02
CA THR A 556 -33.96 -3.99 14.23
C THR A 556 -34.99 -3.39 13.28
N PHE A 557 -35.26 -2.10 13.43
CA PHE A 557 -36.06 -1.33 12.48
C PHE A 557 -35.19 -0.27 11.79
N PHE A 558 -35.43 -0.05 10.50
CA PHE A 558 -34.76 0.96 9.68
C PHE A 558 -35.77 1.60 8.75
N GLN A 559 -35.94 2.93 8.86
CA GLN A 559 -36.93 3.70 8.10
C GLN A 559 -38.36 3.11 8.17
N GLY A 560 -38.74 2.60 9.35
CA GLY A 560 -40.05 1.98 9.59
C GLY A 560 -40.17 0.51 9.15
N TYR A 561 -39.17 -0.04 8.46
CA TYR A 561 -39.14 -1.44 8.03
C TYR A 561 -38.44 -2.32 9.05
N PHE A 562 -38.99 -3.51 9.29
CA PHE A 562 -38.32 -4.54 10.09
C PHE A 562 -37.16 -5.15 9.30
N ILE A 563 -35.97 -5.13 9.88
CA ILE A 563 -34.73 -5.66 9.32
C ILE A 563 -34.27 -6.83 10.18
N PRO A 564 -34.40 -8.08 9.69
CA PRO A 564 -33.91 -9.25 10.41
C PRO A 564 -32.40 -9.22 10.60
N LYS A 565 -31.94 -9.88 11.66
CA LYS A 565 -30.54 -10.24 11.87
C LYS A 565 -29.97 -10.95 10.64
N ASP A 566 -28.68 -10.71 10.38
CA ASP A 566 -27.92 -11.24 9.24
C ASP A 566 -28.34 -10.69 7.86
N THR A 567 -29.25 -9.70 7.82
CA THR A 567 -29.55 -8.94 6.59
C THR A 567 -28.32 -8.20 6.08
N MET A 568 -28.06 -8.31 4.77
CA MET A 568 -27.01 -7.55 4.09
C MET A 568 -27.45 -6.10 3.89
N VAL A 569 -26.63 -5.14 4.32
CA VAL A 569 -26.93 -3.70 4.25
C VAL A 569 -25.88 -3.02 3.36
N VAL A 570 -26.35 -2.39 2.28
CA VAL A 570 -25.51 -1.73 1.27
C VAL A 570 -25.77 -0.21 1.28
N PRO A 571 -24.88 0.60 1.85
CA PRO A 571 -24.96 2.06 1.75
C PRO A 571 -24.46 2.51 0.36
N ASN A 572 -25.34 3.03 -0.49
CA ASN A 572 -24.97 3.57 -1.80
C ASN A 572 -24.43 5.01 -1.65
N LEU A 573 -23.13 5.13 -1.38
CA LEU A 573 -22.45 6.42 -1.22
C LEU A 573 -22.51 7.27 -2.48
N TRP A 574 -22.46 6.65 -3.67
CA TRP A 574 -22.60 7.39 -4.92
C TRP A 574 -23.98 8.05 -4.99
N ALA A 575 -25.06 7.32 -4.70
CA ALA A 575 -26.40 7.89 -4.69
C ALA A 575 -26.53 9.01 -3.64
N ALA A 576 -25.92 8.87 -2.45
CA ALA A 576 -25.87 9.95 -1.46
C ALA A 576 -25.10 11.20 -1.94
N HIS A 577 -24.07 11.04 -2.76
CA HIS A 577 -23.30 12.14 -3.35
C HIS A 577 -23.95 12.74 -4.60
N MET A 578 -24.86 12.00 -5.22
CA MET A 578 -25.63 12.40 -6.39
C MET A 578 -27.08 12.78 -6.06
N ASP A 579 -27.41 12.88 -4.77
CA ASP A 579 -28.74 13.22 -4.27
C ASP A 579 -29.07 14.70 -4.56
N PRO A 580 -30.01 15.02 -5.47
CA PRO A 580 -30.36 16.40 -5.81
C PRO A 580 -31.12 17.09 -4.68
N GLU A 581 -31.81 16.37 -3.80
CA GLU A 581 -32.50 16.99 -2.64
C GLU A 581 -31.48 17.57 -1.66
N PHE A 582 -30.32 16.93 -1.53
CA PHE A 582 -29.26 17.36 -0.61
C PHE A 582 -28.23 18.29 -1.27
N TRP A 583 -27.78 17.99 -2.48
CA TRP A 583 -26.71 18.73 -3.14
C TRP A 583 -27.20 19.80 -4.13
N GLY A 584 -28.47 19.79 -4.51
CA GLY A 584 -29.04 20.69 -5.52
C GLY A 584 -28.69 20.26 -6.94
N ASP A 585 -27.48 20.61 -7.39
CA ASP A 585 -26.93 20.29 -8.71
C ASP A 585 -25.73 19.33 -8.63
N PRO A 586 -25.95 18.06 -8.25
CA PRO A 586 -24.90 17.09 -8.00
C PRO A 586 -24.05 16.75 -9.23
N GLU A 587 -24.58 16.95 -10.44
CA GLU A 587 -23.85 16.65 -11.67
C GLU A 587 -22.73 17.63 -11.98
N ASN A 588 -22.81 18.86 -11.48
CA ASN A 588 -21.79 19.87 -11.73
C ASN A 588 -20.61 19.72 -10.77
N PHE A 589 -19.39 19.75 -11.30
CA PHE A 589 -18.17 19.88 -10.50
C PHE A 589 -18.00 21.35 -10.06
N ARG A 590 -18.49 21.68 -8.86
CA ARG A 590 -18.48 23.05 -8.32
C ARG A 590 -17.81 23.13 -6.94
N PRO A 591 -16.50 23.43 -6.87
CA PRO A 591 -15.77 23.60 -5.61
C PRO A 591 -16.39 24.65 -4.68
N ASP A 592 -16.95 25.74 -5.22
CA ASP A 592 -17.60 26.81 -4.45
C ASP A 592 -18.72 26.31 -3.52
N ARG A 593 -19.25 25.10 -3.74
CA ARG A 593 -20.21 24.43 -2.84
C ARG A 593 -19.69 24.34 -1.40
N PHE A 594 -18.38 24.21 -1.23
CA PHE A 594 -17.73 24.10 0.07
C PHE A 594 -17.19 25.44 0.60
N LEU A 595 -17.56 26.56 0.00
CA LEU A 595 -17.13 27.90 0.41
C LEU A 595 -18.34 28.78 0.79
N ASP A 596 -18.14 29.66 1.76
CA ASP A 596 -19.02 30.80 2.10
C ASP A 596 -18.20 32.02 2.54
N GLU A 597 -18.89 33.07 2.99
CA GLU A 597 -18.29 34.30 3.52
C GLU A 597 -17.38 34.06 4.75
N GLN A 598 -17.57 32.97 5.50
CA GLN A 598 -16.72 32.58 6.63
C GLN A 598 -15.55 31.65 6.20
N GLY A 599 -15.46 31.30 4.92
CA GLY A 599 -14.40 30.48 4.34
C GLY A 599 -14.86 29.06 4.03
N LEU A 600 -14.06 28.07 4.43
CA LEU A 600 -14.29 26.67 4.09
C LEU A 600 -15.35 26.04 5.00
N LYS A 601 -16.45 25.56 4.40
CA LYS A 601 -17.58 24.88 5.08
C LYS A 601 -17.16 23.57 5.72
N LYS A 602 -18.06 22.94 6.49
CA LYS A 602 -17.86 21.56 6.95
C LYS A 602 -17.89 20.60 5.75
N ASP A 603 -17.01 19.60 5.77
CA ASP A 603 -17.08 18.51 4.80
C ASP A 603 -18.29 17.61 5.13
N LEU A 604 -19.25 17.58 4.20
CA LEU A 604 -20.47 16.76 4.30
C LEU A 604 -20.42 15.53 3.40
N THR A 605 -19.30 15.32 2.70
CA THR A 605 -19.09 14.10 1.90
C THR A 605 -18.98 12.88 2.81
N LEU A 606 -19.49 11.76 2.32
CA LEU A 606 -19.43 10.43 2.91
C LEU A 606 -18.40 9.55 2.20
N ALA A 607 -17.41 10.15 1.51
CA ALA A 607 -16.40 9.46 0.71
C ALA A 607 -15.56 8.46 1.53
N PHE A 608 -15.39 8.73 2.83
CA PHE A 608 -14.69 7.85 3.78
C PHE A 608 -15.65 7.01 4.63
N GLY A 609 -16.94 6.98 4.28
CA GLY A 609 -18.01 6.37 5.06
C GLY A 609 -18.39 7.20 6.30
N GLY A 610 -18.87 6.53 7.35
CA GLY A 610 -19.34 7.19 8.55
C GLY A 610 -19.52 6.23 9.73
N GLY A 611 -19.80 6.79 10.91
CA GLY A 611 -20.00 6.04 12.15
C GLY A 611 -18.72 5.37 12.69
N LYS A 612 -18.90 4.31 13.50
CA LYS A 612 -17.78 3.60 14.16
C LYS A 612 -16.80 2.97 13.14
N ARG A 613 -17.28 2.65 11.95
CA ARG A 613 -16.55 2.03 10.82
C ARG A 613 -16.07 3.05 9.77
N VAL A 614 -16.05 4.35 10.08
CA VAL A 614 -15.38 5.36 9.24
C VAL A 614 -13.93 4.95 8.94
N CYS A 615 -13.46 5.29 7.73
CA CYS A 615 -12.11 4.94 7.26
C CYS A 615 -11.04 5.33 8.27
N ALA A 616 -10.17 4.37 8.59
CA ALA A 616 -9.08 4.61 9.54
C ALA A 616 -7.98 5.53 8.97
N GLY A 617 -7.84 5.57 7.63
CA GLY A 617 -6.81 6.33 6.93
C GLY A 617 -7.26 7.72 6.47
N GLU A 618 -8.46 8.20 6.84
CA GLU A 618 -9.00 9.47 6.33
C GLU A 618 -8.02 10.66 6.47
N THR A 619 -7.50 10.88 7.68
CA THR A 619 -6.55 11.96 7.95
C THR A 619 -5.30 11.86 7.09
N PHE A 620 -4.71 10.66 7.04
CA PHE A 620 -3.52 10.37 6.22
C PHE A 620 -3.78 10.62 4.73
N SER A 621 -4.87 10.08 4.19
CA SER A 621 -5.24 10.23 2.77
C SER A 621 -5.48 11.68 2.39
N ARG A 622 -6.16 12.47 3.24
CA ARG A 622 -6.38 13.90 2.98
C ARG A 622 -5.09 14.71 2.98
N HIS A 623 -4.16 14.42 3.88
CA HIS A 623 -2.85 15.07 3.90
C HIS A 623 -2.05 14.74 2.64
N LEU A 624 -2.04 13.47 2.25
CA LEU A 624 -1.31 13.02 1.06
C LEU A 624 -1.88 13.64 -0.22
N MET A 625 -3.20 13.58 -0.42
CA MET A 625 -3.85 14.21 -1.58
C MET A 625 -3.52 15.71 -1.64
N PHE A 626 -3.63 16.42 -0.51
CA PHE A 626 -3.32 17.84 -0.45
C PHE A 626 -1.85 18.14 -0.83
N LEU A 627 -0.87 17.45 -0.25
CA LEU A 627 0.55 17.70 -0.51
C LEU A 627 0.93 17.38 -1.96
N PHE A 628 0.50 16.22 -2.48
CA PHE A 628 0.78 15.83 -3.87
C PHE A 628 0.14 16.80 -4.86
N LEU A 629 -1.15 17.09 -4.72
CA LEU A 629 -1.85 17.95 -5.66
C LEU A 629 -1.35 19.40 -5.60
N SER A 630 -1.16 19.97 -4.41
CA SER A 630 -0.68 21.35 -4.28
C SER A 630 0.76 21.49 -4.78
N GLY A 631 1.65 20.54 -4.48
CA GLY A 631 3.02 20.53 -4.99
C GLY A 631 3.09 20.38 -6.51
N LEU A 632 2.24 19.54 -7.09
CA LEU A 632 2.16 19.37 -8.54
C LEU A 632 1.54 20.58 -9.24
N LEU A 633 0.42 21.11 -8.75
CA LEU A 633 -0.25 22.29 -9.33
C LEU A 633 0.56 23.58 -9.15
N GLN A 634 1.42 23.64 -8.13
CA GLN A 634 2.45 24.65 -8.07
C GLN A 634 3.34 24.51 -9.32
N ASN A 635 3.98 23.37 -9.55
CA ASN A 635 5.04 23.29 -10.55
C ASN A 635 4.55 23.09 -12.00
N PHE A 636 3.33 22.58 -12.20
CA PHE A 636 2.84 22.14 -13.49
C PHE A 636 1.41 22.63 -13.77
N THR A 637 1.12 22.80 -15.06
CA THR A 637 -0.25 22.86 -15.58
C THR A 637 -0.54 21.57 -16.32
N PHE A 638 -1.58 20.87 -15.90
CA PHE A 638 -2.02 19.63 -16.53
C PHE A 638 -2.93 19.95 -17.70
N VAL A 639 -2.65 19.32 -18.84
CA VAL A 639 -3.41 19.47 -20.08
C VAL A 639 -3.72 18.10 -20.66
N ALA A 640 -4.84 18.00 -21.39
CA ALA A 640 -5.15 16.80 -22.16
C ALA A 640 -4.09 16.61 -23.28
N PRO A 641 -3.75 15.38 -23.67
CA PRO A 641 -2.95 15.13 -24.87
C PRO A 641 -3.65 15.68 -26.12
N GLU A 642 -2.88 16.26 -27.05
CA GLU A 642 -3.42 16.98 -28.23
C GLU A 642 -4.30 16.10 -29.14
N ASP A 643 -4.13 14.78 -29.10
CA ASP A 643 -4.77 13.83 -30.02
C ASP A 643 -5.67 12.77 -29.35
N SER A 644 -5.99 12.90 -28.05
CA SER A 644 -6.82 11.92 -27.32
C SER A 644 -8.07 12.56 -26.70
N PRO A 645 -9.28 12.00 -26.90
CA PRO A 645 -10.47 12.46 -26.18
C PRO A 645 -10.26 12.28 -24.68
N LEU A 646 -10.66 13.27 -23.89
CA LEU A 646 -10.68 13.16 -22.43
C LEU A 646 -11.56 11.95 -22.05
N PRO A 647 -11.10 11.04 -21.17
CA PRO A 647 -11.90 9.91 -20.71
C PRO A 647 -13.20 10.40 -20.09
N ASP A 648 -14.31 9.76 -20.48
CA ASP A 648 -15.56 9.92 -19.78
C ASP A 648 -15.44 9.30 -18.38
N LEU A 649 -16.00 9.96 -17.36
CA LEU A 649 -16.11 9.42 -16.02
C LEU A 649 -17.07 8.21 -15.96
N ASP A 650 -17.76 7.91 -17.05
CA ASP A 650 -18.58 6.71 -17.22
C ASP A 650 -17.82 5.51 -17.85
N ASP A 651 -16.64 5.73 -18.43
CA ASP A 651 -15.74 4.71 -19.00
C ASP A 651 -14.76 4.11 -17.96
N LEU A 652 -15.09 4.20 -16.67
CA LEU A 652 -14.24 3.75 -15.58
C LEU A 652 -14.18 2.23 -15.47
N VAL A 653 -13.04 1.72 -14.96
CA VAL A 653 -12.92 0.29 -14.66
C VAL A 653 -13.60 0.01 -13.32
N ASN A 654 -14.72 -0.72 -13.40
CA ASN A 654 -15.57 -1.01 -12.26
C ASN A 654 -15.06 -2.22 -11.44
N GLY A 655 -15.18 -2.12 -10.12
CA GLY A 655 -14.72 -3.10 -9.14
C GLY A 655 -15.10 -2.66 -7.71
N ILE A 656 -14.47 -3.20 -6.67
CA ILE A 656 -14.67 -2.74 -5.27
C ILE A 656 -14.38 -1.23 -5.15
N THR A 657 -13.39 -0.76 -5.91
CA THR A 657 -12.98 0.64 -6.03
C THR A 657 -13.04 1.05 -7.50
N LEU A 658 -13.55 2.24 -7.78
CA LEU A 658 -13.44 2.83 -9.12
C LEU A 658 -11.96 3.09 -9.45
N MET A 659 -11.55 2.66 -10.65
CA MET A 659 -10.19 2.87 -11.12
C MET A 659 -10.16 3.57 -12.48
N ALA A 660 -9.22 4.50 -12.61
CA ALA A 660 -8.89 5.08 -13.90
C ALA A 660 -8.36 3.98 -14.84
N HIS A 661 -8.71 4.05 -16.13
CA HIS A 661 -8.28 3.07 -17.11
C HIS A 661 -6.73 3.04 -17.18
N PRO A 662 -6.08 1.86 -17.11
CA PRO A 662 -4.62 1.72 -16.93
C PRO A 662 -3.77 2.10 -18.17
N ALA A 663 -4.30 2.89 -19.11
CA ALA A 663 -3.70 3.09 -20.43
C ALA A 663 -3.74 4.53 -20.95
N GLN A 664 -3.65 5.54 -20.09
CA GLN A 664 -3.60 6.94 -20.55
C GLN A 664 -2.27 7.60 -20.18
N TRP A 665 -1.58 8.07 -21.21
CA TRP A 665 -0.38 8.89 -21.14
C TRP A 665 -0.83 10.34 -21.00
N TRP A 666 -0.31 11.05 -20.01
CA TRP A 666 -0.70 12.42 -19.72
C TRP A 666 0.50 13.33 -19.84
N SER A 667 0.35 14.39 -20.64
CA SER A 667 1.40 15.36 -20.86
C SER A 667 1.35 16.45 -19.77
N ALA A 668 2.41 16.57 -18.97
CA ALA A 668 2.62 17.70 -18.06
C ALA A 668 3.26 18.86 -18.85
N ARG A 669 2.62 19.31 -19.95
CA ARG A 669 3.31 20.01 -21.04
C ARG A 669 3.66 21.49 -20.86
N LYS A 670 3.46 22.09 -19.69
CA LYS A 670 4.08 23.39 -19.38
C LYS A 670 4.52 23.46 -17.93
N GLY A 671 5.82 23.27 -17.70
CA GLY A 671 6.46 23.69 -16.47
C GLY A 671 6.16 25.17 -16.27
N ARG A 672 5.52 25.53 -15.15
CA ARG A 672 5.31 26.95 -14.81
C ARG A 672 6.70 27.50 -14.46
N PRO A 673 7.17 28.59 -15.09
CA PRO A 673 8.56 29.04 -14.95
C PRO A 673 8.93 29.26 -13.49
N TRP A 674 9.89 28.46 -13.03
CA TRP A 674 10.54 28.63 -11.74
C TRP A 674 11.36 29.93 -11.78
N VAL A 675 11.28 30.76 -10.75
CA VAL A 675 12.19 31.90 -10.61
C VAL A 675 13.59 31.31 -10.43
N LYS A 676 14.43 31.47 -11.45
CA LYS A 676 15.83 31.00 -11.47
C LYS A 676 16.65 31.76 -10.43
N ASP A 677 16.60 31.33 -9.17
CA ASP A 677 17.55 31.80 -8.14
C ASP A 677 17.91 30.73 -7.08
N SER A 678 17.70 29.44 -7.37
CA SER A 678 18.11 28.36 -6.44
C SER A 678 18.99 27.29 -7.10
N ALA A 679 19.93 27.69 -7.95
CA ALA A 679 21.02 26.80 -8.37
C ALA A 679 21.99 26.43 -7.22
N ASN A 680 21.75 26.91 -5.99
CA ASN A 680 22.54 26.62 -4.79
C ASN A 680 21.67 26.17 -3.59
N MET A 681 20.58 25.42 -3.81
CA MET A 681 19.97 24.66 -2.70
C MET A 681 20.38 23.20 -2.82
N SER A 682 21.45 22.86 -2.11
CA SER A 682 21.82 21.48 -1.78
C SER A 682 20.59 20.72 -1.28
N SER A 683 20.44 19.49 -1.77
CA SER A 683 19.53 18.48 -1.25
C SER A 683 19.43 18.52 0.28
N SER A 684 18.32 19.01 0.82
CA SER A 684 17.91 18.67 2.18
C SER A 684 16.82 17.61 2.02
N GLY A 685 17.17 16.33 2.25
CA GLY A 685 16.22 15.22 2.39
C GLY A 685 15.33 15.45 3.62
N PRO A 686 15.31 14.59 4.64
CA PRO A 686 15.15 15.14 5.99
C PRO A 686 16.13 16.31 6.05
N VAL A 687 15.80 17.42 6.71
CA VAL A 687 16.90 18.22 7.25
C VAL A 687 17.52 17.27 8.28
N ILE A 688 18.43 16.39 7.81
CA ILE A 688 19.62 16.02 8.54
C ILE A 688 20.11 17.40 8.87
N ASP A 689 19.87 17.79 10.11
CA ASP A 689 20.51 18.95 10.64
C ASP A 689 22.00 18.63 10.45
N SER A 690 22.58 19.22 9.39
CA SER A 690 23.96 18.98 9.01
C SER A 690 24.89 19.46 10.12
N ASP A 691 24.34 20.29 11.02
CA ASP A 691 24.96 20.76 12.24
C ASP A 691 24.38 20.07 13.50
N CYS A 692 23.76 18.89 13.37
CA CYS A 692 23.16 18.20 14.50
C CYS A 692 24.19 17.92 15.59
N MET A 693 23.75 18.10 16.84
CA MET A 693 24.58 17.80 17.99
C MET A 693 24.53 16.30 18.27
N THR A 694 25.49 15.55 17.72
CA THR A 694 25.66 14.14 18.06
C THR A 694 26.15 13.98 19.50
N LEU A 695 25.94 12.81 20.11
CA LEU A 695 26.46 12.51 21.44
C LEU A 695 27.99 12.72 21.50
N THR A 696 28.73 12.23 20.50
CA THR A 696 30.18 12.42 20.42
C THR A 696 30.55 13.91 20.40
N ARG A 697 29.85 14.72 19.59
CA ARG A 697 30.10 16.16 19.51
C ARG A 697 29.74 16.88 20.82
N PHE A 698 28.64 16.48 21.46
CA PHE A 698 28.22 17.00 22.75
C PHE A 698 29.29 16.76 23.82
N VAL A 699 29.76 15.52 23.95
CA VAL A 699 30.76 15.18 24.97
C VAL A 699 32.09 15.90 24.71
N LEU A 700 32.52 15.99 23.44
CA LEU A 700 33.71 16.77 23.07
C LEU A 700 33.55 18.26 23.37
N ALA A 701 32.35 18.83 23.16
CA ALA A 701 32.06 20.22 23.50
C ALA A 701 32.10 20.48 25.00
N GLU A 702 31.56 19.56 25.82
CA GLU A 702 31.65 19.63 27.28
C GLU A 702 33.10 19.43 27.78
N GLN A 703 33.85 18.50 27.18
CA GLN A 703 35.27 18.29 27.48
C GLN A 703 36.10 19.56 27.28
N ARG A 704 35.87 20.29 26.18
CA ARG A 704 36.58 21.55 25.88
C ARG A 704 36.38 22.64 26.93
N LYS A 705 35.31 22.58 27.73
CA LYS A 705 35.08 23.54 28.83
C LYS A 705 36.01 23.30 30.02
N ILE A 706 36.66 22.14 30.09
CA ILE A 706 37.50 21.72 31.21
C ILE A 706 38.95 21.53 30.72
N PRO A 707 39.87 22.48 30.97
CA PRO A 707 41.25 22.43 30.46
C PRO A 707 42.06 21.19 30.90
N SER A 708 41.69 20.58 32.02
CA SER A 708 42.37 19.39 32.59
C SER A 708 41.77 18.05 32.15
N ALA A 709 40.80 18.03 31.23
CA ALA A 709 40.11 16.80 30.85
C ALA A 709 40.95 15.92 29.91
N THR A 710 41.17 14.67 30.28
CA THR A 710 42.00 13.69 29.55
C THR A 710 41.33 13.11 28.29
N GLY A 711 40.00 13.11 28.25
CA GLY A 711 39.20 12.49 27.18
C GLY A 711 38.78 11.05 27.44
N ASP A 712 39.19 10.46 28.57
CA ASP A 712 38.86 9.07 28.93
C ASP A 712 37.34 8.84 29.02
N LEU A 713 36.59 9.79 29.60
CA LEU A 713 35.14 9.71 29.68
C LEU A 713 34.48 9.75 28.28
N THR A 714 35.07 10.48 27.34
CA THR A 714 34.60 10.56 25.96
C THR A 714 34.76 9.22 25.25
N GLN A 715 35.92 8.57 25.41
CA GLN A 715 36.18 7.25 24.84
C GLN A 715 35.23 6.20 25.43
N LEU A 716 35.00 6.25 26.74
CA LEU A 716 34.07 5.37 27.44
C LEU A 716 32.61 5.53 26.96
N LEU A 717 32.13 6.78 26.83
CA LEU A 717 30.79 7.08 26.33
C LEU A 717 30.60 6.62 24.89
N ASN A 718 31.63 6.69 24.05
CA ASN A 718 31.59 6.16 22.68
C ASN A 718 31.46 4.62 22.65
N SER A 719 32.17 3.89 23.52
CA SER A 719 32.02 2.43 23.67
C SER A 719 30.60 2.04 24.12
N ILE A 720 30.02 2.76 25.08
CA ILE A 720 28.64 2.53 25.55
C ILE A 720 27.65 2.79 24.43
N GLN A 721 27.79 3.92 23.73
CA GLN A 721 26.96 4.25 22.58
C GLN A 721 26.98 3.09 21.57
N THR A 722 28.15 2.52 21.30
CA THR A 722 28.30 1.40 20.36
C THR A 722 27.60 0.13 20.86
N ALA A 723 27.74 -0.19 22.16
CA ALA A 723 27.03 -1.31 22.77
C ALA A 723 25.51 -1.14 22.69
N VAL A 724 24.98 0.06 22.97
CA VAL A 724 23.55 0.37 22.87
C VAL A 724 23.04 0.24 21.43
N LYS A 725 23.81 0.71 20.44
CA LYS A 725 23.48 0.51 19.01
C LYS A 725 23.40 -0.98 18.65
N ALA A 726 24.35 -1.78 19.14
CA ALA A 726 24.40 -3.22 18.90
C ALA A 726 23.21 -3.95 19.54
N VAL A 727 22.90 -3.65 20.81
CA VAL A 727 21.72 -4.19 21.50
C VAL A 727 20.43 -3.76 20.79
N SER A 728 20.31 -2.50 20.38
CA SER A 728 19.15 -2.01 19.60
C SER A 728 18.98 -2.75 18.27
N SER A 729 20.08 -3.08 17.58
CA SER A 729 20.05 -3.90 16.37
C SER A 729 19.58 -5.33 16.68
N ALA A 730 20.06 -5.93 17.76
CA ALA A 730 19.67 -7.27 18.19
C ALA A 730 18.18 -7.34 18.61
N VAL A 731 17.69 -6.37 19.38
CA VAL A 731 16.28 -6.26 19.79
C VAL A 731 15.37 -6.17 18.57
N ARG A 732 15.72 -5.35 17.57
CA ARG A 732 14.95 -5.21 16.32
C ARG A 732 14.90 -6.51 15.50
N LYS A 733 15.95 -7.33 15.57
CA LYS A 733 16.06 -8.59 14.83
C LYS A 733 15.60 -9.82 15.62
N ALA A 734 15.25 -9.67 16.89
CA ALA A 734 15.03 -10.78 17.82
C ALA A 734 13.97 -11.80 17.36
N GLY A 735 12.91 -11.34 16.71
CA GLY A 735 11.86 -12.22 16.17
C GLY A 735 12.20 -12.95 14.88
N ILE A 736 13.12 -12.40 14.08
CA ILE A 736 13.59 -13.03 12.84
C ILE A 736 14.73 -14.00 13.15
N ALA A 737 15.56 -13.68 14.14
CA ALA A 737 16.73 -14.45 14.54
C ALA A 737 16.46 -15.50 15.65
N ASN A 738 15.20 -15.77 16.01
CA ASN A 738 14.83 -16.69 17.11
C ASN A 738 15.60 -16.41 18.43
N LEU A 739 15.87 -15.14 18.71
CA LEU A 739 16.50 -14.71 19.98
C LEU A 739 15.49 -14.71 21.15
N TYR A 740 14.23 -15.07 20.89
CA TYR A 740 13.23 -15.35 21.91
C TYR A 740 13.42 -16.77 22.47
N GLY A 741 13.64 -16.86 23.78
CA GLY A 741 13.75 -18.14 24.47
C GLY A 741 14.53 -18.05 25.76
N ILE A 742 14.30 -19.03 26.62
CA ILE A 742 15.10 -19.29 27.82
C ILE A 742 16.49 -19.74 27.37
N ALA A 743 17.55 -19.17 27.95
CA ALA A 743 18.93 -19.57 27.64
C ALA A 743 19.30 -20.94 28.24
N GLY A 744 18.43 -21.52 29.06
CA GLY A 744 18.64 -22.77 29.78
C GLY A 744 19.43 -22.60 31.08
N THR A 745 19.87 -21.38 31.38
CA THR A 745 20.66 -21.02 32.56
C THR A 745 19.84 -20.15 33.51
N THR A 746 20.07 -20.36 34.80
CA THR A 746 19.53 -19.53 35.89
C THR A 746 20.65 -18.60 36.35
N ASN A 747 20.39 -17.30 36.51
CA ASN A 747 21.41 -16.38 36.98
C ASN A 747 21.77 -16.63 38.46
N VAL A 748 22.82 -15.95 38.93
CA VAL A 748 23.31 -15.97 40.32
C VAL A 748 22.26 -15.54 41.35
N GLN A 749 21.10 -15.07 40.89
CA GLN A 749 19.98 -14.58 41.69
C GLN A 749 18.72 -15.45 41.57
N GLY A 750 18.81 -16.61 40.90
CA GLY A 750 17.74 -17.60 40.81
C GLY A 750 16.67 -17.31 39.74
N GLU A 751 16.90 -16.33 38.86
CA GLU A 751 15.99 -15.95 37.78
C GLU A 751 16.38 -16.62 36.45
N VAL A 752 15.39 -16.98 35.64
CA VAL A 752 15.60 -17.63 34.34
C VAL A 752 16.11 -16.60 33.32
N VAL A 753 17.33 -16.79 32.83
CA VAL A 753 18.00 -15.83 31.93
C VAL A 753 17.48 -15.98 30.50
N LYS A 754 17.20 -14.86 29.84
CA LYS A 754 16.84 -14.85 28.41
C LYS A 754 18.10 -14.71 27.55
N LYS A 755 18.07 -15.29 26.36
CA LYS A 755 19.20 -15.23 25.41
C LYS A 755 19.65 -13.80 25.06
N LEU A 756 18.71 -12.86 25.03
CA LEU A 756 19.00 -11.45 24.76
C LEU A 756 19.82 -10.78 25.89
N ASP A 757 19.58 -11.19 27.14
CA ASP A 757 20.26 -10.61 28.30
C ASP A 757 21.74 -11.03 28.32
N ILE A 758 22.04 -12.29 27.97
CA ILE A 758 23.40 -12.79 27.78
C ILE A 758 24.12 -12.02 26.67
N LEU A 759 23.47 -11.86 25.51
CA LEU A 759 24.05 -11.13 24.38
C LEU A 759 24.34 -9.67 24.75
N ALA A 760 23.41 -9.00 25.43
CA ALA A 760 23.62 -7.63 25.90
C ALA A 760 24.80 -7.57 26.87
N ASN A 761 24.87 -8.49 27.84
CA ASN A 761 25.97 -8.57 28.79
C ASN A 761 27.33 -8.72 28.09
N GLU A 762 27.45 -9.67 27.16
CA GLU A 762 28.68 -9.89 26.39
C GLU A 762 29.09 -8.66 25.57
N LEU A 763 28.13 -8.02 24.88
CA LEU A 763 28.39 -6.83 24.10
C LEU A 763 28.94 -5.69 24.95
N PHE A 764 28.34 -5.42 26.10
CA PHE A 764 28.79 -4.37 27.00
C PHE A 764 30.15 -4.70 27.63
N ILE A 765 30.37 -5.93 28.12
CA ILE A 765 31.67 -6.34 28.66
C ILE A 765 32.76 -6.16 27.61
N ASN A 766 32.54 -6.62 26.38
CA ASN A 766 33.51 -6.50 25.30
C ASN A 766 33.80 -5.03 24.94
N MET A 767 32.76 -4.21 24.74
CA MET A 767 32.94 -2.79 24.36
C MET A 767 33.61 -1.96 25.46
N LEU A 768 33.31 -2.23 26.73
CA LEU A 768 33.90 -1.54 27.86
C LEU A 768 35.34 -1.99 28.11
N THR A 769 35.62 -3.30 28.04
CA THR A 769 36.99 -3.84 28.13
C THR A 769 37.88 -3.28 27.02
N SER A 770 37.36 -3.18 25.80
CA SER A 770 38.07 -2.60 24.65
C SER A 770 38.15 -1.07 24.67
N SER A 771 37.54 -0.39 25.63
CA SER A 771 37.64 1.07 25.76
C SER A 771 38.99 1.53 26.31
N TYR A 772 39.76 0.64 26.97
CA TYR A 772 40.99 0.94 27.70
C TYR A 772 40.84 1.95 28.87
N THR A 773 39.62 2.35 29.18
CA THR A 773 39.33 3.35 30.22
C THR A 773 38.77 2.74 31.50
N THR A 774 38.34 1.46 31.49
CA THR A 774 37.74 0.77 32.62
C THR A 774 38.70 -0.25 33.24
N CYS A 775 38.80 -0.28 34.58
CA CYS A 775 39.61 -1.27 35.30
C CYS A 775 38.79 -2.35 36.04
N LEU A 776 37.53 -2.05 36.38
CA LEU A 776 36.60 -2.97 37.05
C LEU A 776 35.25 -2.92 36.34
N LEU A 777 34.58 -4.06 36.16
CA LEU A 777 33.20 -4.10 35.67
C LEU A 777 32.35 -4.95 36.63
N ILE A 778 31.10 -4.55 36.84
CA ILE A 778 30.13 -5.33 37.60
C ILE A 778 28.93 -5.54 36.70
N SER A 779 28.41 -6.76 36.64
CA SER A 779 27.19 -7.05 35.88
C SER A 779 26.20 -7.78 36.75
N GLU A 780 24.90 -7.66 36.44
CA GLU A 780 23.89 -8.52 37.06
C GLU A 780 24.11 -10.00 36.76
N GLU A 781 24.66 -10.30 35.58
CA GLU A 781 24.84 -11.66 35.10
C GLU A 781 26.12 -12.33 35.64
N ASN A 782 26.97 -11.59 36.38
CA ASN A 782 28.25 -12.06 36.89
C ASN A 782 28.28 -11.99 38.42
N GLU A 783 28.65 -13.10 39.08
CA GLU A 783 28.71 -13.20 40.55
C GLU A 783 29.83 -12.36 41.17
N THR A 784 30.92 -12.19 40.43
CA THR A 784 32.13 -11.51 40.89
C THR A 784 32.43 -10.31 40.01
N VAL A 785 33.19 -9.37 40.57
CA VAL A 785 33.73 -8.25 39.80
C VAL A 785 34.63 -8.78 38.68
N ILE A 786 34.52 -8.18 37.49
CA ILE A 786 35.37 -8.49 36.34
C ILE A 786 36.54 -7.51 36.39
N GLU A 787 37.72 -8.02 36.66
CA GLU A 787 38.97 -7.25 36.61
C GLU A 787 39.47 -7.18 35.16
N VAL A 788 39.62 -5.96 34.64
CA VAL A 788 40.11 -5.73 33.28
C VAL A 788 41.63 -5.61 33.33
N ASN A 789 42.33 -6.62 32.82
CA ASN A 789 43.79 -6.66 32.78
C ASN A 789 44.37 -5.49 31.96
N SER A 790 45.00 -4.52 32.64
CA SER A 790 45.72 -3.39 32.04
C SER A 790 47.08 -3.77 31.40
N LEU A 791 47.52 -5.03 31.54
CA LEU A 791 48.88 -5.47 31.22
C LEU A 791 49.17 -5.82 29.75
N ARG A 792 48.22 -5.71 28.81
CA ARG A 792 48.48 -6.22 27.44
C ARG A 792 49.34 -5.31 26.54
N TYR A 793 49.44 -3.99 26.77
CA TYR A 793 50.28 -3.11 25.94
C TYR A 793 50.71 -1.84 26.71
N ASP A 794 51.99 -1.78 27.10
CA ASP A 794 52.71 -0.60 27.63
C ASP A 794 53.02 0.38 26.46
N PRO A 795 53.03 1.73 26.61
CA PRO A 795 53.06 2.54 27.83
C PRO A 795 51.98 3.64 27.86
N TYR A 796 50.83 3.36 28.45
CA TYR A 796 49.85 4.40 28.80
C TYR A 796 49.60 4.40 30.32
N PRO A 797 49.37 5.58 30.93
CA PRO A 797 49.21 5.72 32.37
C PRO A 797 48.04 4.89 32.92
N PRO A 798 48.07 4.52 34.22
CA PRO A 798 47.04 3.72 34.86
C PRO A 798 45.64 4.35 34.67
N CYS A 799 44.66 3.51 34.35
CA CYS A 799 43.26 3.87 34.10
C CYS A 799 42.77 4.93 35.11
N SER A 800 42.52 6.16 34.63
CA SER A 800 42.19 7.32 35.48
C SER A 800 40.72 7.33 35.90
N ILE A 801 39.85 6.72 35.10
CA ILE A 801 38.45 6.47 35.40
C ILE A 801 38.31 5.01 35.82
N GLY A 802 38.60 4.73 37.09
CA GLY A 802 38.20 3.46 37.70
C GLY A 802 36.69 3.40 37.90
N GLY A 803 35.95 3.41 36.80
CA GLY A 803 34.53 3.10 36.83
C GLY A 803 34.41 1.60 36.95
N ALA A 804 33.89 1.12 38.08
CA ALA A 804 33.13 -0.12 38.09
C ALA A 804 32.03 0.04 37.04
N GLY A 805 32.29 -0.41 35.80
CA GLY A 805 31.32 -0.38 34.71
C GLY A 805 30.20 -1.33 35.09
N LEU A 806 29.18 -0.76 35.70
CA LEU A 806 28.00 -1.46 36.17
C LEU A 806 27.06 -1.63 34.98
N VAL A 807 27.10 -2.81 34.38
CA VAL A 807 26.30 -3.19 33.22
C VAL A 807 25.10 -3.98 33.71
N HIS A 808 23.97 -3.31 33.78
CA HIS A 808 22.70 -3.98 33.55
C HIS A 808 22.21 -3.55 32.17
N SER A 809 21.41 -4.37 31.49
CA SER A 809 20.98 -4.21 30.09
C SER A 809 20.37 -2.83 29.71
N LEU A 810 20.23 -1.88 30.65
CA LEU A 810 19.70 -0.53 30.44
C LEU A 810 20.48 0.59 31.17
N PRO A 811 20.82 0.56 32.48
CA PRO A 811 21.55 1.63 33.17
C PRO A 811 23.07 1.44 33.14
N VAL A 812 23.83 2.53 32.99
CA VAL A 812 25.29 2.53 33.05
C VAL A 812 25.77 3.61 34.03
N VAL A 813 26.77 3.27 34.84
CA VAL A 813 27.22 4.06 35.99
C VAL A 813 28.74 4.15 36.03
N PHE A 814 29.29 5.31 36.39
CA PHE A 814 30.72 5.54 36.50
C PHE A 814 31.13 6.14 37.84
N PHE A 815 32.06 5.46 38.51
CA PHE A 815 32.78 5.97 39.67
C PHE A 815 34.13 6.53 39.25
N ARG A 816 34.63 7.50 40.04
CA ARG A 816 36.02 7.92 39.97
C ARG A 816 36.86 7.02 40.86
N ARG A 817 38.06 6.64 40.38
CA ARG A 817 39.04 5.96 41.22
C ARG A 817 39.59 6.91 42.26
N GLN A 818 39.64 6.48 43.51
CA GLN A 818 40.13 7.32 44.61
C GLN A 818 41.65 7.26 44.76
N ASN A 819 42.27 6.11 44.48
CA ASN A 819 43.72 5.93 44.60
C ASN A 819 44.32 5.31 43.34
N LEU A 820 45.13 6.08 42.61
CA LEU A 820 45.77 5.61 41.37
C LEU A 820 47.01 4.74 41.64
N ASP A 821 47.57 4.79 42.86
CA ASP A 821 48.84 4.16 43.24
C ASP A 821 48.70 2.70 43.69
N THR A 822 47.47 2.23 43.98
CA THR A 822 47.20 0.84 44.43
C THR A 822 46.40 0.06 43.38
N PRO A 823 46.68 -1.23 43.11
CA PRO A 823 45.91 -2.01 42.14
C PRO A 823 44.40 -1.93 42.38
N PRO A 824 43.57 -1.93 41.31
CA PRO A 824 42.13 -1.86 41.44
C PRO A 824 41.60 -3.05 42.26
N GLY A 825 40.67 -2.79 43.17
CA GLY A 825 40.13 -3.81 44.07
C GLY A 825 38.65 -3.61 44.39
N LEU A 826 38.00 -4.63 44.95
CA LEU A 826 36.56 -4.65 45.23
C LEU A 826 36.08 -3.44 46.06
N SER A 827 36.90 -2.96 46.98
CA SER A 827 36.58 -1.78 47.81
C SER A 827 36.39 -0.50 46.98
N GLU A 828 37.05 -0.38 45.82
CA GLU A 828 36.88 0.77 44.92
C GLU A 828 35.54 0.73 44.19
N ALA A 829 34.88 -0.42 44.11
CA ALA A 829 33.55 -0.56 43.52
C ALA A 829 32.40 -0.33 44.52
N LEU A 830 32.68 -0.44 45.83
CA LEU A 830 31.70 -0.27 46.91
C LEU A 830 31.62 1.20 47.38
N GLN A 831 31.39 2.11 46.45
CA GLN A 831 31.28 3.55 46.72
C GLN A 831 29.81 4.02 46.80
N PRO A 832 29.49 5.02 47.64
CA PRO A 832 28.15 5.61 47.67
C PRO A 832 27.83 6.35 46.35
N GLY A 833 26.55 6.36 45.98
CA GLY A 833 26.09 6.92 44.69
C GLY A 833 26.33 8.42 44.52
N ASN A 834 26.61 9.16 45.59
CA ASN A 834 26.99 10.58 45.51
C ASN A 834 28.42 10.80 44.97
N GLN A 835 29.24 9.75 44.86
CA GLN A 835 30.56 9.76 44.21
C GLN A 835 30.50 9.49 42.70
N LEU A 836 29.30 9.37 42.12
CA LEU A 836 29.14 9.14 40.70
C LEU A 836 29.54 10.36 39.87
N VAL A 837 30.38 10.12 38.86
CA VAL A 837 30.81 11.16 37.90
C VAL A 837 29.87 11.24 36.71
N ALA A 838 29.25 10.12 36.34
CA ALA A 838 28.28 10.06 35.27
C ALA A 838 27.35 8.85 35.46
N ALA A 839 26.12 9.00 34.99
CA ALA A 839 25.17 7.91 34.87
C ALA A 839 24.34 8.09 33.60
N GLY A 840 23.75 7.00 33.11
CA GLY A 840 22.82 7.04 32.00
C GLY A 840 21.99 5.79 31.88
N TYR A 841 21.02 5.80 30.98
CA TYR A 841 20.29 4.61 30.60
C TYR A 841 19.90 4.60 29.11
N GLY A 842 19.93 3.42 28.51
CA GLY A 842 19.31 3.16 27.21
C GLY A 842 17.82 2.85 27.38
N LEU A 843 16.98 3.34 26.48
CA LEU A 843 15.57 2.99 26.38
C LEU A 843 15.32 2.40 24.99
N TYR A 844 15.04 1.11 24.93
CA TYR A 844 14.70 0.42 23.69
C TYR A 844 13.18 0.37 23.51
N GLY A 845 12.67 1.22 22.63
CA GLY A 845 11.25 1.23 22.22
C GLY A 845 11.13 1.30 20.71
N SER A 846 10.05 1.92 20.22
CA SER A 846 9.90 2.25 18.80
C SER A 846 10.96 3.22 18.29
N ALA A 847 11.52 4.04 19.20
CA ALA A 847 12.75 4.78 19.01
C ALA A 847 13.72 4.39 20.15
N THR A 848 15.00 4.21 19.81
CA THR A 848 16.04 3.95 20.80
C THR A 848 16.56 5.28 21.32
N MET A 849 16.54 5.47 22.65
CA MET A 849 17.08 6.67 23.29
C MET A 849 18.21 6.30 24.24
N LEU A 850 19.15 7.22 24.41
CA LEU A 850 20.20 7.19 25.43
C LEU A 850 20.06 8.47 26.25
N VAL A 851 19.74 8.35 27.54
CA VAL A 851 19.63 9.48 28.47
C VAL A 851 20.85 9.46 29.38
N LEU A 852 21.57 10.57 29.53
CA LEU A 852 22.80 10.63 30.32
C LEU A 852 22.92 11.93 31.13
N SER A 853 23.67 11.84 32.22
CA SER A 853 24.17 12.98 32.98
C SER A 853 25.67 12.80 33.28
N ILE A 854 26.44 13.87 33.06
CA ILE A 854 27.87 13.99 33.43
C ILE A 854 28.06 15.05 34.53
N GLY A 855 27.04 15.28 35.37
CA GLY A 855 27.06 16.24 36.48
C GLY A 855 26.58 17.67 36.15
N GLY A 856 26.29 17.97 34.88
CA GLY A 856 25.81 19.29 34.40
C GLY A 856 24.33 19.35 34.01
N GLY A 857 23.50 18.43 34.53
CA GLY A 857 22.12 18.22 34.10
C GLY A 857 21.92 16.90 33.33
N VAL A 858 20.72 16.69 32.81
CA VAL A 858 20.31 15.44 32.13
C VAL A 858 20.01 15.74 30.68
N ASN A 859 20.54 14.94 29.76
CA ASN A 859 20.33 15.11 28.32
C ASN A 859 19.88 13.78 27.70
N GLY A 860 18.88 13.86 26.82
CA GLY A 860 18.33 12.74 26.06
C GLY A 860 18.77 12.80 24.61
N PHE A 861 19.32 11.69 24.12
CA PHE A 861 19.74 11.50 22.75
C PHE A 861 18.90 10.40 22.10
N THR A 862 18.46 10.59 20.87
CA THR A 862 17.70 9.58 20.12
C THR A 862 18.58 9.04 19.00
N LEU A 863 18.59 7.72 18.81
CA LEU A 863 19.30 7.08 17.72
C LEU A 863 18.61 7.38 16.39
N ASP A 864 19.28 8.09 15.51
CA ASP A 864 18.87 8.22 14.12
C ASP A 864 19.41 7.00 13.33
N PRO A 865 18.53 6.11 12.84
CA PRO A 865 18.97 4.92 12.10
C PRO A 865 19.57 5.25 10.73
N SER A 866 19.28 6.42 10.15
CA SER A 866 19.77 6.80 8.80
C SER A 866 21.27 7.07 8.79
N ILE A 867 21.78 7.74 9.82
CA ILE A 867 23.22 8.02 10.00
C ILE A 867 23.88 7.08 11.03
N GLY A 868 23.07 6.32 11.78
CA GLY A 868 23.54 5.40 12.81
C GLY A 868 24.12 6.11 14.04
N GLU A 869 23.75 7.36 14.33
CA GLU A 869 24.27 8.18 15.42
C GLU A 869 23.20 8.61 16.43
N PHE A 870 23.60 8.81 17.68
CA PHE A 870 22.74 9.39 18.71
C PHE A 870 22.74 10.91 18.58
N VAL A 871 21.58 11.48 18.27
CA VAL A 871 21.38 12.93 18.11
C VAL A 871 20.73 13.49 19.37
N LEU A 872 21.21 14.62 19.86
CA LEU A 872 20.62 15.33 21.01
C LEU A 872 19.20 15.78 20.64
N THR A 873 18.19 15.21 21.29
CA THR A 873 16.78 15.54 21.06
C THR A 873 16.16 16.26 22.24
N GLU A 874 16.70 16.05 23.44
CA GLU A 874 16.19 16.66 24.68
C GLU A 874 17.34 17.18 25.53
N ALA A 875 17.61 18.48 25.44
CA ALA A 875 18.61 19.14 26.26
C ALA A 875 18.05 19.51 27.65
N ASN A 876 18.86 19.35 28.70
CA ASN A 876 18.57 19.79 30.07
C ASN A 876 17.18 19.36 30.59
N MET A 877 16.89 18.07 30.51
CA MET A 877 15.65 17.48 31.01
C MET A 877 15.46 17.80 32.50
N LYS A 878 14.27 18.29 32.85
CA LYS A 878 13.86 18.59 34.24
C LYS A 878 12.59 17.85 34.58
N ILE A 879 12.53 17.32 35.80
CA ILE A 879 11.31 16.72 36.33
C ILE A 879 10.40 17.80 36.93
N PRO A 880 9.08 17.76 36.69
CA PRO A 880 8.13 18.61 37.39
C PRO A 880 8.18 18.44 38.92
N SER A 881 7.93 19.50 39.69
CA SER A 881 7.94 19.43 41.17
C SER A 881 6.86 18.51 41.74
N ARG A 882 5.75 18.34 41.02
CA ARG A 882 4.63 17.43 41.32
C ARG A 882 4.04 16.84 40.03
N GLY A 883 3.61 15.59 40.08
CA GLY A 883 3.01 14.88 38.95
C GLY A 883 1.54 14.55 39.08
N LYS A 884 1.09 13.68 38.17
CA LYS A 884 -0.30 13.17 38.11
C LYS A 884 -0.36 11.63 38.01
N ILE A 885 0.78 10.96 38.16
CA ILE A 885 0.89 9.52 38.02
C ILE A 885 1.67 8.92 39.19
N TYR A 886 1.39 7.67 39.49
CA TYR A 886 2.26 6.84 40.32
C TYR A 886 2.51 5.50 39.63
N SER A 887 3.70 4.94 39.85
CA SER A 887 4.12 3.65 39.31
C SER A 887 4.55 2.75 40.46
N ILE A 888 3.81 1.65 40.65
CA ILE A 888 4.08 0.61 41.65
C ILE A 888 3.35 -0.67 41.22
N ASN A 889 3.93 -1.84 41.52
CA ASN A 889 3.28 -3.12 41.23
C ASN A 889 2.16 -3.43 42.23
N GLU A 890 0.93 -3.02 41.92
CA GLU A 890 -0.22 -3.23 42.81
C GLU A 890 -0.57 -4.70 43.10
N GLY A 891 -0.05 -5.66 42.32
CA GLY A 891 -0.18 -7.08 42.64
C GLY A 891 0.42 -7.44 44.00
N TYR A 892 1.38 -6.65 44.50
CA TYR A 892 2.02 -6.83 45.80
C TYR A 892 1.33 -6.10 46.95
N THR A 893 0.10 -5.58 46.78
CA THR A 893 -0.60 -4.81 47.82
C THR A 893 -0.66 -5.49 49.19
N HIS A 894 -0.82 -6.82 49.22
CA HIS A 894 -0.87 -7.62 50.45
C HIS A 894 0.50 -7.76 51.16
N LEU A 895 1.59 -7.55 50.44
CA LEU A 895 2.98 -7.63 50.94
C LEU A 895 3.55 -6.28 51.36
N TRP A 896 2.86 -5.18 51.07
CA TRP A 896 3.30 -3.84 51.42
C TRP A 896 3.08 -3.52 52.90
N ASP A 897 3.93 -2.63 53.42
CA ASP A 897 3.72 -1.97 54.70
C ASP A 897 2.51 -1.02 54.64
N ASP A 898 1.90 -0.77 55.80
CA ASP A 898 0.67 0.01 55.89
C ASP A 898 0.85 1.47 55.47
N ALA A 899 2.06 2.02 55.63
CA ALA A 899 2.41 3.35 55.12
C ALA A 899 2.26 3.45 53.60
N VAL A 900 2.75 2.44 52.87
CA VAL A 900 2.67 2.42 51.39
C VAL A 900 1.22 2.23 50.95
N LYS A 901 0.46 1.37 51.63
CA LYS A 901 -0.98 1.19 51.37
C LYS A 901 -1.75 2.49 51.59
N GLU A 902 -1.50 3.19 52.69
CA GLU A 902 -2.13 4.49 52.98
C GLU A 902 -1.79 5.51 51.90
N TYR A 903 -0.51 5.64 51.52
CA TYR A 903 -0.08 6.58 50.49
C TYR A 903 -0.75 6.31 49.13
N VAL A 904 -0.70 5.06 48.64
CA VAL A 904 -1.31 4.69 47.36
C VAL A 904 -2.83 4.90 47.40
N ASN A 905 -3.50 4.55 48.50
CA ASN A 905 -4.93 4.79 48.64
C ASN A 905 -5.27 6.28 48.63
N ASN A 906 -4.47 7.13 49.28
CA ASN A 906 -4.66 8.58 49.27
C ASN A 906 -4.49 9.18 47.86
N LYS A 907 -3.63 8.60 47.01
CA LYS A 907 -3.45 9.04 45.62
C LYS A 907 -4.55 8.52 44.69
N LYS A 908 -5.10 7.33 44.96
CA LYS A 908 -6.26 6.76 44.25
C LYS A 908 -7.58 7.45 44.61
N ASN A 909 -7.76 7.77 45.88
CA ASN A 909 -8.98 8.33 46.45
C ASN A 909 -8.67 9.63 47.20
N PRO A 910 -8.21 10.69 46.50
CA PRO A 910 -7.82 11.92 47.17
C PRO A 910 -9.04 12.64 47.75
N LYS A 911 -8.89 13.19 48.96
CA LYS A 911 -9.92 14.05 49.58
C LYS A 911 -10.09 15.38 48.84
N VAL A 912 -9.02 15.87 48.21
CA VAL A 912 -8.97 17.14 47.45
C VAL A 912 -8.15 16.91 46.19
N GLY A 913 -8.65 17.34 45.04
CA GLY A 913 -7.98 17.19 43.74
C GLY A 913 -8.41 15.94 42.95
N LYS A 914 -7.72 15.70 41.83
CA LYS A 914 -7.99 14.55 40.95
C LYS A 914 -7.15 13.33 41.36
N PRO A 915 -7.68 12.11 41.21
CA PRO A 915 -6.91 10.90 41.46
C PRO A 915 -5.73 10.79 40.50
N TYR A 916 -4.62 10.21 40.99
CA TYR A 916 -3.44 9.97 40.16
C TYR A 916 -3.67 8.75 39.26
N GLY A 917 -3.11 8.78 38.05
CA GLY A 917 -3.14 7.64 37.14
C GLY A 917 -2.10 6.58 37.52
N ALA A 918 -2.54 5.34 37.74
CA ALA A 918 -1.64 4.19 37.86
C ALA A 918 -0.94 3.92 36.51
N ARG A 919 0.39 3.89 36.51
CA ARG A 919 1.22 3.67 35.31
C ARG A 919 2.39 2.75 35.65
N TYR A 920 2.15 1.45 35.63
CA TYR A 920 3.17 0.43 35.88
C TYR A 920 3.39 -0.41 34.61
N VAL A 921 4.60 -0.37 34.05
CA VAL A 921 5.01 -1.16 32.89
C VAL A 921 5.73 -2.44 33.33
N GLY A 922 6.34 -2.43 34.52
CA GLY A 922 7.16 -3.54 35.00
C GLY A 922 8.61 -3.51 34.50
N SER A 923 9.03 -2.37 33.94
CA SER A 923 10.43 -2.07 33.60
C SER A 923 10.82 -0.78 34.30
N MET A 924 11.79 -0.85 35.21
CA MET A 924 12.23 0.31 35.99
C MET A 924 12.58 1.49 35.08
N VAL A 925 13.39 1.26 34.04
CA VAL A 925 13.83 2.31 33.13
C VAL A 925 12.65 3.02 32.44
N ALA A 926 11.68 2.25 31.93
CA ALA A 926 10.51 2.81 31.26
C ALA A 926 9.61 3.60 32.23
N ASP A 927 9.39 3.07 33.43
CA ASP A 927 8.57 3.71 34.46
C ASP A 927 9.23 4.97 35.04
N VAL A 928 10.57 4.95 35.26
CA VAL A 928 11.36 6.11 35.68
C VAL A 928 11.41 7.16 34.56
N HIS A 929 11.66 6.78 33.30
CA HIS A 929 11.68 7.73 32.17
C HIS A 929 10.35 8.48 32.03
N ARG A 930 9.23 7.77 32.20
CA ARG A 930 7.91 8.39 32.22
C ARG A 930 7.77 9.35 33.40
N THR A 931 8.23 8.96 34.58
CA THR A 931 8.21 9.81 35.79
C THR A 931 9.05 11.07 35.61
N LEU A 932 10.24 10.95 35.00
CA LEU A 932 11.12 12.06 34.65
C LEU A 932 10.43 13.09 33.73
N LYS A 933 9.68 12.62 32.72
CA LYS A 933 9.00 13.51 31.76
C LYS A 933 7.73 14.16 32.29
N TYR A 934 6.87 13.38 32.93
CA TYR A 934 5.52 13.83 33.29
C TYR A 934 5.37 14.24 34.76
N GLY A 935 6.39 14.01 35.57
CA GLY A 935 6.32 14.12 37.02
C GLY A 935 5.52 12.97 37.64
N GLY A 936 5.64 12.82 38.96
CA GLY A 936 4.93 11.82 39.75
C GLY A 936 5.92 11.01 40.58
N ILE A 937 5.57 9.78 40.90
CA ILE A 937 6.44 8.91 41.71
C ILE A 937 6.50 7.48 41.19
N PHE A 938 7.71 6.93 41.13
CA PHE A 938 7.97 5.51 41.00
C PHE A 938 8.34 4.94 42.37
N MET A 939 7.78 3.78 42.69
CA MET A 939 7.97 3.13 43.97
C MET A 939 8.24 1.64 43.78
N TYR A 940 9.31 1.18 44.42
CA TYR A 940 9.60 -0.22 44.60
C TYR A 940 9.95 -0.44 46.09
N PRO A 941 8.93 -0.44 46.97
CA PRO A 941 9.14 -0.48 48.42
C PRO A 941 9.66 -1.85 48.87
N ALA A 942 10.10 -1.91 50.13
CA ALA A 942 10.33 -3.19 50.78
C ALA A 942 9.01 -3.97 50.89
N THR A 943 9.09 -5.29 50.82
CA THR A 943 7.94 -6.19 50.98
C THR A 943 8.24 -7.19 52.09
N LYS A 944 7.20 -7.83 52.64
CA LYS A 944 7.38 -8.91 53.63
C LYS A 944 8.38 -9.99 53.18
N ASP A 945 8.32 -10.37 51.89
CA ASP A 945 9.22 -11.39 51.32
C ASP A 945 10.61 -10.85 50.94
N SER A 946 10.81 -9.53 50.98
CA SER A 946 12.05 -8.87 50.56
C SER A 946 12.25 -7.58 51.37
N PRO A 947 12.56 -7.71 52.68
CA PRO A 947 12.60 -6.58 53.61
C PRO A 947 13.75 -5.60 53.32
N LYS A 948 14.80 -6.06 52.63
CA LYS A 948 15.89 -5.21 52.11
C LYS A 948 15.61 -4.64 50.71
N GLY A 949 14.42 -4.84 50.16
CA GLY A 949 14.07 -4.49 48.77
C GLY A 949 14.51 -5.53 47.74
N LYS A 950 14.07 -5.37 46.49
CA LYS A 950 14.42 -6.27 45.37
C LYS A 950 15.39 -5.67 44.36
N LEU A 951 15.40 -4.34 44.22
CA LEU A 951 16.23 -3.67 43.22
C LEU A 951 17.66 -3.52 43.73
N ARG A 952 18.64 -3.65 42.83
CA ARG A 952 20.07 -3.67 43.13
C ARG A 952 20.59 -2.24 43.25
N LEU A 953 21.30 -1.98 44.34
CA LEU A 953 21.69 -0.65 44.75
C LEU A 953 22.63 0.00 43.72
N LEU A 954 23.71 -0.71 43.36
CA LEU A 954 24.79 -0.16 42.54
C LEU A 954 24.39 0.11 41.08
N TYR A 955 23.67 -0.81 40.43
CA TYR A 955 23.37 -0.76 38.99
C TYR A 955 21.92 -0.47 38.64
N GLU A 956 20.99 -0.42 39.59
CA GLU A 956 19.59 -0.01 39.33
C GLU A 956 19.23 1.28 40.10
N CYS A 957 19.39 1.28 41.43
CA CYS A 957 18.97 2.40 42.27
C CYS A 957 19.83 3.65 42.10
N ASN A 958 21.16 3.52 42.24
CA ASN A 958 22.11 4.62 42.13
C ASN A 958 22.06 5.37 40.78
N PRO A 959 22.08 4.71 39.60
CA PRO A 959 21.98 5.41 38.31
C PRO A 959 20.71 6.23 38.19
N MET A 960 19.57 5.64 38.54
CA MET A 960 18.27 6.27 38.40
C MET A 960 18.09 7.44 39.38
N ALA A 961 18.58 7.28 40.61
CA ALA A 961 18.61 8.35 41.60
C ALA A 961 19.52 9.50 41.16
N TYR A 962 20.68 9.22 40.58
CA TYR A 962 21.61 10.24 40.09
C TYR A 962 20.97 11.06 38.97
N ILE A 963 20.41 10.39 37.94
CA ILE A 963 19.71 11.05 36.85
C ILE A 963 18.56 11.92 37.36
N LEU A 964 17.69 11.40 38.22
CA LEU A 964 16.55 12.17 38.71
C LEU A 964 16.96 13.37 39.56
N THR A 965 17.97 13.21 40.42
CA THR A 965 18.47 14.31 41.26
C THR A 965 19.05 15.43 40.39
N GLN A 966 19.80 15.09 39.34
CA GLN A 966 20.31 16.03 38.34
C GLN A 966 19.19 16.74 37.55
N ALA A 967 18.04 16.08 37.38
CA ALA A 967 16.85 16.66 36.79
C ALA A 967 16.00 17.50 37.77
N GLY A 968 16.35 17.58 39.05
CA GLY A 968 15.62 18.32 40.09
C GLY A 968 14.61 17.49 40.90
N GLY A 969 14.65 16.16 40.79
CA GLY A 969 13.82 15.22 41.55
C GLY A 969 14.46 14.78 42.86
N VAL A 970 13.83 13.83 43.53
CA VAL A 970 14.29 13.24 44.80
C VAL A 970 14.24 11.71 44.70
N ALA A 971 15.19 11.04 45.35
CA ALA A 971 15.21 9.58 45.49
C ALA A 971 15.63 9.15 46.91
N SER A 972 14.89 8.24 47.53
CA SER A 972 15.13 7.75 48.89
C SER A 972 14.83 6.26 49.03
N ASN A 973 15.51 5.58 49.95
CA ASN A 973 15.15 4.22 50.36
C ASN A 973 14.03 4.16 51.42
N GLY A 974 13.39 5.30 51.71
CA GLY A 974 12.39 5.45 52.77
C GLY A 974 12.97 5.93 54.10
N LYS A 975 14.30 5.91 54.27
CA LYS A 975 15.01 6.38 55.48
C LYS A 975 15.99 7.50 55.18
N ILE A 976 16.88 7.28 54.20
CA ILE A 976 17.91 8.23 53.76
C ILE A 976 17.86 8.39 52.23
N PRO A 977 18.50 9.42 51.67
CA PRO A 977 18.66 9.54 50.21
C PRO A 977 19.39 8.31 49.63
N ILE A 978 18.99 7.85 48.44
CA ILE A 978 19.60 6.65 47.83
C ILE A 978 21.09 6.83 47.56
N LEU A 979 21.50 8.02 47.11
CA LEU A 979 22.89 8.32 46.76
C LEU A 979 23.83 8.33 47.97
N ASP A 980 23.29 8.41 49.20
CA ASP A 980 24.08 8.40 50.43
C ASP A 980 24.22 6.99 51.04
N VAL A 981 23.57 5.97 50.46
CA VAL A 981 23.69 4.59 50.91
C VAL A 981 25.07 4.04 50.52
N VAL A 982 25.87 3.64 51.52
CA VAL A 982 27.16 2.97 51.30
C VAL A 982 26.91 1.48 51.02
N PRO A 983 27.35 0.94 49.86
CA PRO A 983 27.18 -0.47 49.54
C PRO A 983 28.12 -1.37 50.38
N GLU A 984 27.58 -2.45 50.94
CA GLU A 984 28.32 -3.51 51.63
C GLU A 984 28.75 -4.63 50.67
N THR A 985 27.94 -4.90 49.65
CA THR A 985 28.20 -5.93 48.63
C THR A 985 27.79 -5.47 47.24
N ILE A 986 28.37 -6.04 46.19
CA ILE A 986 28.15 -5.63 44.80
C ILE A 986 26.72 -5.90 44.30
N HIS A 987 26.03 -6.90 44.86
CA HIS A 987 24.64 -7.22 44.55
C HIS A 987 23.66 -6.81 45.67
N GLN A 988 24.05 -5.87 46.53
CA GLN A 988 23.18 -5.37 47.60
C GLN A 988 21.87 -4.85 47.02
N ARG A 989 20.75 -5.22 47.65
CA ARG A 989 19.42 -4.74 47.27
C ARG A 989 18.95 -3.60 48.19
N ALA A 990 18.08 -2.74 47.66
CA ALA A 990 17.49 -1.63 48.37
C ALA A 990 16.03 -1.39 47.92
N PRO A 991 15.13 -0.95 48.83
CA PRO A 991 13.86 -0.36 48.43
C PRO A 991 14.09 1.04 47.86
N ILE A 992 13.19 1.53 47.02
CA ILE A 992 13.33 2.85 46.41
C ILE A 992 11.99 3.58 46.21
N PHE A 993 12.01 4.89 46.49
CA PHE A 993 10.97 5.86 46.20
C PHE A 993 11.65 7.01 45.44
N LEU A 994 11.28 7.23 44.18
CA LEU A 994 11.96 8.18 43.30
C LEU A 994 10.97 8.94 42.42
N GLY A 995 11.19 10.24 42.22
CA GLY A 995 10.33 11.05 41.35
C GLY A 995 10.32 12.54 41.69
N SER A 996 9.18 13.16 41.45
CA SER A 996 8.90 14.56 41.74
C SER A 996 9.08 14.86 43.22
N LYS A 997 9.75 15.97 43.53
CA LYS A 997 10.13 16.35 44.90
C LYS A 997 8.95 16.24 45.87
N GLU A 998 7.83 16.87 45.52
CA GLU A 998 6.69 16.95 46.42
C GLU A 998 5.98 15.59 46.59
N ASP A 999 5.94 14.75 45.55
CA ASP A 999 5.34 13.41 45.64
C ASP A 999 6.21 12.45 46.48
N VAL A 1000 7.53 12.56 46.40
CA VAL A 1000 8.44 11.77 47.25
C VAL A 1000 8.37 12.24 48.70
N GLU A 1001 8.29 13.56 48.94
CA GLU A 1001 8.10 14.11 50.29
C GLU A 1001 6.78 13.64 50.92
N ASP A 1002 5.69 13.58 50.15
CA ASP A 1002 4.39 13.07 50.62
C ASP A 1002 4.53 11.61 51.13
N VAL A 1003 5.13 10.70 50.34
CA VAL A 1003 5.26 9.29 50.76
C VAL A 1003 6.19 9.14 51.97
N LEU A 1004 7.28 9.90 52.02
CA LEU A 1004 8.21 9.89 53.16
C LEU A 1004 7.53 10.43 54.44
N ALA A 1005 6.61 11.39 54.31
CA ALA A 1005 5.83 11.88 55.44
C ALA A 1005 4.90 10.81 56.00
N VAL A 1006 4.23 10.04 55.12
CA VAL A 1006 3.40 8.90 55.53
C VAL A 1006 4.25 7.80 56.18
N ILE A 1007 5.41 7.47 55.62
CA ILE A 1007 6.35 6.49 56.22
C ILE A 1007 6.79 6.94 57.61
N ARG A 1008 7.16 8.22 57.79
CA ARG A 1008 7.54 8.76 59.12
C ARG A 1008 6.39 8.74 60.12
N LYS A 1009 5.14 8.95 59.67
CA LYS A 1009 3.95 8.87 60.52
C LYS A 1009 3.75 7.45 61.06
N HIS A 1010 3.89 6.43 60.22
CA HIS A 1010 3.76 5.03 60.62
C HIS A 1010 4.92 4.53 61.48
N ASN A 1011 6.15 5.04 61.28
CA ASN A 1011 7.30 4.65 62.10
C ASN A 1011 7.34 5.29 63.51
N LYS A 1012 6.45 6.27 63.79
CA LYS A 1012 6.34 6.94 65.10
C LYS A 1012 5.25 6.32 66.00
N ASN A 1013 4.38 5.50 65.42
CA ASN A 1013 3.41 4.67 66.12
C ASN A 1013 3.95 3.25 66.24
#